data_AF-A0A3D5RJ30-F1
#
_entry.id   AF-A0A3D5RJ30-F1
#
_cell.length_a   1.000
_cell.length_b   1.000
_cell.length_c   1.000
_cell.angle_alpha   90.00
_cell.angle_beta   90.00
_cell.angle_gamma   90.00
#
_symmetry.space_group_name_H-M   'P 1'
#
loop_
_entity.id
_entity.type
_entity.pdbx_description
1 polymer ?
#
loop_
_entity_poly.entity_id
_entity_poly.type
_entity_poly.pdbx_seq_one_letter_code
_entity_poly.pdbx_strand_id
1 'polypeptide(L)'
;MNEAIKFIFIGIDVLTLVCMIFYLIRGFKKGVIKSVIDVVVKLILLILSFVIAKPLATKLVGSKISFITGDQTVNEFVKTQVANSMFDGKTEQMTSTGLDVMTEDILISVVQLLITVILSFFLLVVVGNIIRMVVSGIIGKKFDAKPSLTSRLCGMLISFCGFLVFFYFLLLPLYGIEEIAQKTLNEVSSVSTEYSAPSAAINDASSSSIIYKVTTSIGKSKDGYFALPAKRFGSSTKIKIGDGEINVIKDLDPIMPNLGRFVQIKEDLDNASDKNEKVDAFKKSDIEMMINCLSNSTIISTLYKPVIGMLESNQDNEIIKRYNFDFEKLKNIDINEDIKKTKNFFETVYDLLQAMDLEKIDDVQTLLNDEEVTNKLSEALKLSNDSQLFKECFPKIVYYHLQESLTDSDYAFLKDVITLEYVENYLPLDIATLCEIYNLINQSKIFDKDEEGNYVLIDVNVPGNREKVENFIDKCLDLKIIEGNEGIIFKAIVNITDLSKYIEYEDSTTQIDFEKEKPLLKNVILDIFVIGNEIKDITVDISSLSDYEEISKKFAMLLDDMQKCEITKPYVFTIVDAIIKNAGYELSFTENEKNQIISNTFTAEFATLFNIIKEAETIFGSDPLENNIDVSKLEGSQVSALMKKASTSVISSRIVGTILTKALGPDGLDINPVDENGNVKYDFSTSENIYKYSDTVGNMIDVANALEKVNSTLGSVEDIDINELASSLEKLDEVSNNTELLNDMVHTICNNNDLIIDENVDWKKESEVVKEILTDYKNSEDKENYSISGNTELLEKLQDTEVAVDILKYFGITE
;
A
#
# COMPACT_ATOMS: atom_id res chain seq x y z
N MET A 1 -43.05 -34.63 46.67
CA MET A 1 -43.96 -33.84 47.52
C MET A 1 -44.97 -34.81 48.14
N ASN A 2 -45.00 -34.92 49.46
CA ASN A 2 -45.74 -35.94 50.22
C ASN A 2 -47.27 -35.76 50.05
N GLU A 3 -48.06 -36.83 49.86
CA GLU A 3 -49.51 -36.75 49.59
C GLU A 3 -50.30 -35.96 50.65
N ALA A 4 -49.83 -35.98 51.91
CA ALA A 4 -50.41 -35.21 53.02
C ALA A 4 -50.36 -33.69 52.80
N ILE A 5 -49.33 -33.17 52.13
CA ILE A 5 -49.14 -31.73 51.89
C ILE A 5 -50.13 -31.24 50.83
N LYS A 6 -50.41 -32.04 49.79
CA LYS A 6 -51.43 -31.72 48.77
C LYS A 6 -52.83 -31.59 49.37
N PHE A 7 -53.20 -32.46 50.32
CA PHE A 7 -54.51 -32.38 50.99
C PHE A 7 -54.66 -31.13 51.85
N ILE A 8 -53.58 -30.66 52.50
CA ILE A 8 -53.58 -29.42 53.28
C ILE A 8 -53.80 -28.21 52.35
N PHE A 9 -53.11 -28.15 51.21
CA PHE A 9 -53.25 -27.07 50.25
C PHE A 9 -54.65 -27.00 49.63
N ILE A 10 -55.23 -28.15 49.24
CA ILE A 10 -56.62 -28.20 48.77
C ILE A 10 -57.60 -27.71 49.85
N GLY A 11 -57.36 -28.07 51.12
CA GLY A 11 -58.16 -27.56 52.25
C GLY A 11 -58.07 -26.05 52.43
N ILE A 12 -56.88 -25.46 52.25
CA ILE A 12 -56.65 -24.00 52.31
C ILE A 12 -57.34 -23.29 51.15
N ASP A 13 -57.30 -23.84 49.94
CA ASP A 13 -57.94 -23.26 48.75
C ASP A 13 -59.47 -23.23 48.91
N VAL A 14 -60.06 -24.32 49.42
CA VAL A 14 -61.50 -24.39 49.72
C VAL A 14 -61.89 -23.40 50.81
N LEU A 15 -61.11 -23.29 51.89
CA LEU A 15 -61.35 -22.34 52.97
C LEU A 15 -61.25 -20.88 52.47
N THR A 16 -60.29 -20.60 51.59
CA THR A 16 -60.10 -19.30 50.94
C THR A 16 -61.31 -18.90 50.12
N LEU A 17 -61.84 -19.83 49.31
CA LEU A 17 -63.05 -19.61 48.51
C LEU A 17 -64.26 -19.31 49.40
N VAL A 18 -64.44 -20.06 50.49
CA VAL A 18 -65.51 -19.84 51.47
C VAL A 18 -65.37 -18.47 52.13
N CYS A 19 -64.16 -18.08 52.55
CA CYS A 19 -63.88 -16.77 53.12
C CYS A 19 -64.16 -15.62 52.13
N MET A 20 -63.83 -15.78 50.86
CA MET A 20 -64.15 -14.81 49.79
C MET A 20 -65.66 -14.58 49.69
N ILE A 21 -66.45 -15.67 49.66
CA ILE A 21 -67.91 -15.61 49.58
C ILE A 21 -68.48 -14.86 50.80
N PHE A 22 -67.97 -15.14 52.01
CA PHE A 22 -68.37 -14.40 53.21
C PHE A 22 -68.02 -12.90 53.15
N TYR A 23 -66.85 -12.54 52.61
CA TYR A 23 -66.45 -11.14 52.42
C TYR A 23 -67.36 -10.41 51.43
N LEU A 24 -67.72 -11.06 50.32
CA LEU A 24 -68.64 -10.52 49.31
C LEU A 24 -70.05 -10.28 49.88
N ILE A 25 -70.62 -11.27 50.57
CA ILE A 25 -71.94 -11.16 51.22
C ILE A 25 -71.94 -10.03 52.27
N ARG A 26 -70.86 -9.93 53.05
CA ARG A 26 -70.73 -8.92 54.10
C ARG A 26 -70.59 -7.51 53.51
N GLY A 27 -69.88 -7.36 52.40
CA GLY A 27 -69.78 -6.11 51.65
C GLY A 27 -71.11 -5.65 51.07
N PHE A 28 -71.86 -6.59 50.51
CA PHE A 28 -73.20 -6.34 49.98
C PHE A 28 -74.18 -5.88 51.07
N LYS A 29 -74.12 -6.46 52.28
CA LYS A 29 -75.00 -6.07 53.39
C LYS A 29 -74.65 -4.69 53.97
N LYS A 30 -73.39 -4.29 53.93
CA LYS A 30 -72.88 -3.06 54.57
C LYS A 30 -73.01 -1.81 53.70
N GLY A 31 -72.94 -1.94 52.37
CA GLY A 31 -72.88 -0.80 51.45
C GLY A 31 -71.51 -0.09 51.46
N VAL A 32 -71.27 0.83 50.51
CA VAL A 32 -69.95 1.44 50.25
C VAL A 32 -69.27 1.98 51.50
N ILE A 33 -69.89 2.92 52.21
CA ILE A 33 -69.22 3.69 53.27
C ILE A 33 -68.77 2.77 54.42
N LYS A 34 -69.63 1.84 54.86
CA LYS A 34 -69.29 0.89 55.93
C LYS A 34 -68.26 -0.15 55.47
N SER A 35 -68.24 -0.51 54.18
CA SER A 35 -67.21 -1.39 53.61
C SER A 35 -65.85 -0.69 53.51
N VAL A 36 -65.80 0.58 53.12
CA VAL A 36 -64.55 1.37 53.08
C VAL A 36 -63.93 1.49 54.47
N ILE A 37 -64.71 1.88 55.48
CA ILE A 37 -64.21 2.01 56.85
C ILE A 37 -63.66 0.66 57.37
N ASP A 38 -64.36 -0.44 57.09
CA ASP A 38 -63.93 -1.79 57.51
C ASP A 38 -62.61 -2.19 56.84
N VAL A 39 -62.39 -1.82 55.57
CA VAL A 39 -61.12 -2.09 54.85
C VAL A 39 -60.00 -1.20 55.37
N VAL A 40 -60.25 0.09 55.59
CA VAL A 40 -59.24 1.05 56.09
C VAL A 40 -58.75 0.68 57.49
N VAL A 41 -59.65 0.33 58.42
CA VAL A 41 -59.26 -0.10 59.77
C VAL A 41 -58.38 -1.36 59.71
N LYS A 42 -58.75 -2.33 58.87
CA LYS A 42 -57.95 -3.55 58.69
C LYS A 42 -56.59 -3.25 58.07
N LEU A 43 -56.52 -2.33 57.11
CA LEU A 43 -55.26 -1.90 56.49
C LEU A 43 -54.33 -1.25 57.53
N ILE A 44 -54.86 -0.37 58.38
CA ILE A 44 -54.08 0.28 59.44
C ILE A 44 -53.56 -0.75 60.45
N LEU A 45 -54.39 -1.70 60.88
CA LEU A 45 -53.98 -2.77 61.79
C LEU A 45 -52.93 -3.70 61.18
N LEU A 46 -53.01 -3.94 59.87
CA LEU A 46 -52.02 -4.72 59.14
C LEU A 46 -50.71 -3.95 58.98
N ILE A 47 -50.74 -2.65 58.70
CA ILE A 47 -49.52 -1.81 58.70
C ILE A 47 -48.87 -1.80 60.09
N LEU A 48 -49.67 -1.71 61.15
CA LEU A 48 -49.18 -1.75 62.52
C LEU A 48 -48.53 -3.09 62.86
N SER A 49 -49.07 -4.22 62.37
CA SER A 49 -48.46 -5.53 62.58
C SER A 49 -47.08 -5.63 61.93
N PHE A 50 -46.91 -5.09 60.73
CA PHE A 50 -45.61 -5.04 60.04
C PHE A 50 -44.56 -4.21 60.80
N VAL A 51 -44.95 -3.06 61.36
CA VAL A 51 -44.05 -2.20 62.13
C VAL A 51 -43.58 -2.88 63.41
N ILE A 52 -44.47 -3.62 64.08
CA ILE A 52 -44.19 -4.28 65.35
C ILE A 52 -43.46 -5.63 65.18
N ALA A 53 -43.67 -6.33 64.06
CA ALA A 53 -43.14 -7.67 63.87
C ALA A 53 -41.61 -7.75 63.83
N LYS A 54 -40.94 -6.80 63.17
CA LYS A 54 -39.47 -6.78 63.06
C LYS A 54 -38.76 -6.70 64.43
N PRO A 55 -39.05 -5.73 65.31
CA PRO A 55 -38.40 -5.66 66.62
C PRO A 55 -38.72 -6.88 67.51
N LEU A 56 -39.91 -7.46 67.39
CA LEU A 56 -40.27 -8.70 68.09
C LEU A 56 -39.47 -9.91 67.58
N ALA A 57 -39.28 -10.02 66.27
CA ALA A 57 -38.52 -11.09 65.64
C ALA A 57 -37.05 -11.07 66.07
N THR A 58 -36.41 -9.91 66.00
CA THR A 58 -35.03 -9.74 66.44
C THR A 58 -34.87 -10.12 67.91
N LYS A 59 -35.83 -9.76 68.76
CA LYS A 59 -35.82 -10.11 70.18
C LYS A 59 -36.02 -11.61 70.42
N LEU A 60 -36.94 -12.25 69.68
CA LEU A 60 -37.21 -13.69 69.77
C LEU A 60 -36.03 -14.53 69.29
N VAL A 61 -35.39 -14.14 68.19
CA VAL A 61 -34.19 -14.81 67.66
C VAL A 61 -33.02 -14.75 68.66
N GLY A 62 -32.87 -13.62 69.36
CA GLY A 62 -31.88 -13.47 70.43
C GLY A 62 -32.28 -14.03 71.80
N SER A 63 -33.45 -14.66 71.93
CA SER A 63 -33.96 -15.17 73.22
C SER A 63 -33.64 -16.66 73.41
N LYS A 64 -33.51 -17.08 74.67
CA LYS A 64 -33.46 -18.49 75.05
C LYS A 64 -34.89 -19.02 75.24
N ILE A 65 -35.27 -20.02 74.46
CA ILE A 65 -36.58 -20.65 74.55
C ILE A 65 -36.36 -22.08 75.02
N SER A 66 -36.39 -22.29 76.34
CA SER A 66 -35.96 -23.53 76.99
C SER A 66 -36.64 -24.81 76.48
N PHE A 67 -37.86 -24.71 75.95
CA PHE A 67 -38.58 -25.86 75.37
C PHE A 67 -38.21 -26.18 73.91
N ILE A 68 -37.52 -25.29 73.20
CA ILE A 68 -37.09 -25.47 71.79
C ILE A 68 -35.57 -25.60 71.68
N THR A 69 -34.82 -24.75 72.39
CA THR A 69 -33.38 -24.53 72.15
C THR A 69 -32.50 -24.91 73.35
N GLY A 70 -33.09 -25.45 74.42
CA GLY A 70 -32.38 -25.71 75.67
C GLY A 70 -31.75 -24.44 76.26
N ASP A 71 -30.44 -24.46 76.54
CA ASP A 71 -29.69 -23.33 77.08
C ASP A 71 -29.17 -22.35 76.01
N GLN A 72 -29.36 -22.65 74.72
CA GLN A 72 -28.93 -21.80 73.60
C GLN A 72 -30.00 -20.78 73.21
N THR A 73 -29.59 -19.67 72.61
CA THR A 73 -30.51 -18.78 71.89
C THR A 73 -31.04 -19.45 70.62
N VAL A 74 -32.18 -18.99 70.09
CA VAL A 74 -32.72 -19.51 68.81
C VAL A 74 -31.71 -19.34 67.68
N ASN A 75 -30.96 -18.24 67.65
CA ASN A 75 -29.89 -18.02 66.69
C ASN A 75 -28.75 -19.06 66.81
N GLU A 76 -28.23 -19.27 68.02
CA GLU A 76 -27.14 -20.22 68.27
C GLU A 76 -27.56 -21.65 67.94
N PHE A 77 -28.80 -22.03 68.29
CA PHE A 77 -29.33 -23.35 67.99
C PHE A 77 -29.39 -23.61 66.48
N VAL A 78 -29.92 -22.66 65.71
CA VAL A 78 -30.01 -22.80 64.24
C VAL A 78 -28.62 -22.79 63.59
N LYS A 79 -27.70 -21.91 64.02
CA LYS A 79 -26.30 -21.91 63.54
C LYS A 79 -25.63 -23.27 63.81
N THR A 80 -25.86 -23.87 64.99
CA THR A 80 -25.33 -25.20 65.32
C THR A 80 -25.91 -26.28 64.40
N GLN A 81 -27.21 -26.23 64.09
CA GLN A 81 -27.83 -27.19 63.18
C GLN A 81 -27.32 -27.06 61.74
N VAL A 82 -27.13 -25.82 61.25
CA VAL A 82 -26.55 -25.57 59.92
C VAL A 82 -25.09 -26.04 59.88
N ALA A 83 -24.31 -25.73 60.91
CA ALA A 83 -22.92 -26.20 61.04
C ALA A 83 -22.83 -27.74 61.08
N ASN A 84 -23.72 -28.42 61.79
CA ASN A 84 -23.79 -29.88 61.82
C ASN A 84 -24.12 -30.47 60.44
N SER A 85 -24.93 -29.77 59.64
CA SER A 85 -25.34 -30.25 58.32
C SER A 85 -24.33 -29.97 57.20
N MET A 86 -23.53 -28.90 57.31
CA MET A 86 -22.69 -28.41 56.21
C MET A 86 -21.19 -28.34 56.53
N PHE A 87 -20.79 -28.38 57.81
CA PHE A 87 -19.41 -28.17 58.25
C PHE A 87 -18.99 -29.18 59.33
N ASP A 88 -19.58 -30.38 59.34
CA ASP A 88 -19.32 -31.44 60.34
C ASP A 88 -19.36 -30.96 61.80
N GLY A 89 -20.23 -30.00 62.09
CA GLY A 89 -20.41 -29.42 63.43
C GLY A 89 -19.40 -28.35 63.83
N LYS A 90 -18.52 -27.90 62.92
CA LYS A 90 -17.54 -26.84 63.18
C LYS A 90 -18.11 -25.46 62.88
N THR A 91 -18.67 -24.80 63.91
CA THR A 91 -19.23 -23.44 63.81
C THR A 91 -18.20 -22.36 63.46
N GLU A 92 -16.92 -22.52 63.83
CA GLU A 92 -15.85 -21.57 63.45
C GLU A 92 -15.63 -21.51 61.93
N GLN A 93 -15.74 -22.66 61.24
CA GLN A 93 -15.64 -22.71 59.78
C GLN A 93 -16.86 -22.02 59.13
N MET A 94 -18.05 -22.18 59.71
CA MET A 94 -19.25 -21.45 59.29
C MET A 94 -19.10 -19.93 59.47
N THR A 95 -18.48 -19.47 60.56
CA THR A 95 -18.21 -18.04 60.77
C THR A 95 -17.15 -17.50 59.80
N SER A 96 -16.12 -18.29 59.46
CA SER A 96 -15.09 -17.88 58.50
C SER A 96 -15.62 -17.65 57.07
N THR A 97 -16.75 -18.29 56.73
CA THR A 97 -17.42 -18.12 55.43
C THR A 97 -18.47 -17.00 55.43
N GLY A 98 -18.77 -16.40 56.59
CA GLY A 98 -19.83 -15.40 56.75
C GLY A 98 -21.26 -15.96 56.66
N LEU A 99 -21.41 -17.29 56.57
CA LEU A 99 -22.72 -17.95 56.49
C LEU A 99 -23.50 -17.82 57.81
N ASP A 100 -22.82 -17.60 58.93
CA ASP A 100 -23.43 -17.36 60.23
C ASP A 100 -24.26 -16.07 60.25
N VAL A 101 -23.76 -14.98 59.70
CA VAL A 101 -24.51 -13.71 59.59
C VAL A 101 -25.70 -13.86 58.64
N MET A 102 -25.51 -14.57 57.52
CA MET A 102 -26.59 -14.83 56.55
C MET A 102 -27.69 -15.71 57.15
N THR A 103 -27.32 -16.73 57.94
CA THR A 103 -28.25 -17.61 58.64
C THR A 103 -29.09 -16.83 59.65
N GLU A 104 -28.47 -15.91 60.38
CA GLU A 104 -29.15 -15.04 61.34
C GLU A 104 -30.15 -14.10 60.66
N ASP A 105 -29.78 -13.49 59.53
CA ASP A 105 -30.67 -12.60 58.77
C ASP A 105 -31.86 -13.33 58.14
N ILE A 106 -31.64 -14.55 57.61
CA ILE A 106 -32.71 -15.41 57.10
C ILE A 106 -33.64 -15.81 58.25
N LEU A 107 -33.08 -16.22 59.39
CA LEU A 107 -33.85 -16.59 60.57
C LEU A 107 -34.70 -15.43 61.09
N ILE A 108 -34.15 -14.22 61.19
CA ILE A 108 -34.91 -13.01 61.55
C ILE A 108 -36.03 -12.76 60.56
N SER A 109 -35.78 -12.94 59.26
CA SER A 109 -36.79 -12.72 58.21
C SER A 109 -37.94 -13.74 58.30
N VAL A 110 -37.63 -15.02 58.51
CA VAL A 110 -38.64 -16.10 58.65
C VAL A 110 -39.46 -15.90 59.93
N VAL A 111 -38.80 -15.62 61.06
CA VAL A 111 -39.47 -15.35 62.34
C VAL A 111 -40.30 -14.07 62.28
N GLN A 112 -39.81 -13.02 61.62
CA GLN A 112 -40.57 -11.79 61.37
C GLN A 112 -41.84 -12.06 60.58
N LEU A 113 -41.76 -12.87 59.53
CA LEU A 113 -42.92 -13.21 58.72
C LEU A 113 -43.96 -13.95 59.55
N LEU A 114 -43.52 -14.93 60.34
CA LEU A 114 -44.39 -15.73 61.21
C LEU A 114 -45.05 -14.88 62.30
N ILE A 115 -44.30 -13.98 62.94
CA ILE A 115 -44.84 -13.01 63.90
C ILE A 115 -45.81 -12.06 63.22
N THR A 116 -45.52 -11.60 62.00
CA THR A 116 -46.43 -10.72 61.25
C THR A 116 -47.77 -11.41 61.01
N VAL A 117 -47.77 -12.69 60.62
CA VAL A 117 -48.98 -13.49 60.41
C VAL A 117 -49.78 -13.63 61.71
N ILE A 118 -49.13 -14.05 62.81
CA ILE A 118 -49.78 -14.25 64.11
C ILE A 118 -50.34 -12.92 64.65
N LEU A 119 -49.52 -11.86 64.61
CA LEU A 119 -49.89 -10.54 65.12
C LEU A 119 -51.00 -9.92 64.27
N SER A 120 -50.97 -10.09 62.95
CA SER A 120 -52.05 -9.65 62.06
C SER A 120 -53.35 -10.38 62.39
N PHE A 121 -53.31 -11.70 62.62
CA PHE A 121 -54.49 -12.46 63.03
C PHE A 121 -55.05 -11.95 64.37
N PHE A 122 -54.19 -11.78 65.38
CA PHE A 122 -54.58 -11.27 66.69
C PHE A 122 -55.16 -9.84 66.62
N LEU A 123 -54.47 -8.92 65.94
CA LEU A 123 -54.92 -7.53 65.79
C LEU A 123 -56.23 -7.44 65.00
N LEU A 124 -56.42 -8.25 63.96
CA LEU A 124 -57.64 -8.20 63.13
C LEU A 124 -58.84 -8.87 63.81
N VAL A 125 -58.63 -9.94 64.58
CA VAL A 125 -59.70 -10.69 65.27
C VAL A 125 -60.07 -10.04 66.59
N VAL A 126 -59.10 -9.57 67.37
CA VAL A 126 -59.35 -9.04 68.72
C VAL A 126 -59.48 -7.52 68.68
N VAL A 127 -58.42 -6.82 68.27
CA VAL A 127 -58.37 -5.34 68.30
C VAL A 127 -59.32 -4.73 67.27
N GLY A 128 -59.42 -5.32 66.08
CA GLY A 128 -60.34 -4.89 65.03
C GLY A 128 -61.81 -4.97 65.45
N ASN A 129 -62.19 -5.99 66.22
CA ASN A 129 -63.56 -6.10 66.76
C ASN A 129 -63.82 -5.11 67.90
N ILE A 130 -62.82 -4.82 68.74
CA ILE A 130 -62.91 -3.80 69.80
C ILE A 130 -63.04 -2.39 69.19
N ILE A 131 -62.17 -2.04 68.22
CA ILE A 131 -62.25 -0.77 67.48
C ILE A 131 -63.61 -0.65 66.81
N ARG A 132 -64.11 -1.73 66.19
CA ARG A 132 -65.45 -1.74 65.61
C ARG A 132 -66.55 -1.43 66.63
N MET A 133 -66.46 -1.99 67.83
CA MET A 133 -67.42 -1.75 68.91
C MET A 133 -67.40 -0.28 69.36
N VAL A 134 -66.20 0.30 69.49
CA VAL A 134 -65.99 1.72 69.86
C VAL A 134 -66.46 2.66 68.75
N VAL A 135 -66.07 2.42 67.50
CA VAL A 135 -66.48 3.19 66.33
C VAL A 135 -68.00 3.12 66.10
N SER A 136 -68.63 1.97 66.35
CA SER A 136 -70.10 1.83 66.27
C SER A 136 -70.81 2.57 67.41
N GLY A 137 -70.17 2.74 68.57
CA GLY A 137 -70.71 3.51 69.69
C GLY A 137 -70.58 5.03 69.51
N ILE A 138 -69.50 5.50 68.87
CA ILE A 138 -69.23 6.93 68.61
C ILE A 138 -70.03 7.43 67.41
N ILE A 139 -70.21 6.61 66.37
CA ILE A 139 -70.97 6.97 65.16
C ILE A 139 -72.46 6.64 65.38
N GLY A 140 -73.14 7.43 66.21
CA GLY A 140 -74.57 7.27 66.49
C GLY A 140 -75.47 7.57 65.27
N LYS A 141 -76.59 6.82 65.15
CA LYS A 141 -77.86 6.97 64.38
C LYS A 141 -77.89 7.56 62.94
N LYS A 142 -76.81 8.10 62.37
CA LYS A 142 -76.74 8.67 61.01
C LYS A 142 -76.52 7.63 59.89
N PHE A 143 -76.36 6.35 60.23
CA PHE A 143 -76.00 5.27 59.30
C PHE A 143 -76.98 4.07 59.28
N ASP A 144 -78.20 4.24 59.80
CA ASP A 144 -79.24 3.19 59.82
C ASP A 144 -80.12 3.14 58.56
N ALA A 145 -79.91 4.06 57.60
CA ALA A 145 -80.58 3.99 56.31
C ALA A 145 -80.14 2.74 55.52
N LYS A 146 -81.10 1.93 55.04
CA LYS A 146 -80.82 0.77 54.19
C LYS A 146 -80.04 1.23 52.95
N PRO A 147 -78.83 0.69 52.68
CA PRO A 147 -78.04 1.12 51.51
C PRO A 147 -78.77 0.78 50.21
N SER A 148 -78.71 1.68 49.23
CA SER A 148 -79.25 1.49 47.88
C SER A 148 -78.58 0.31 47.17
N LEU A 149 -79.23 -0.27 46.16
CA LEU A 149 -78.70 -1.43 45.42
C LEU A 149 -77.29 -1.16 44.85
N THR A 150 -77.08 0.04 44.29
CA THR A 150 -75.77 0.48 43.78
C THR A 150 -74.72 0.56 44.87
N SER A 151 -75.09 1.03 46.07
CA SER A 151 -74.19 1.07 47.23
C SER A 151 -73.83 -0.34 47.73
N ARG A 152 -74.76 -1.29 47.65
CA ARG A 152 -74.51 -2.69 48.02
C ARG A 152 -73.58 -3.39 47.03
N LEU A 153 -73.78 -3.20 45.73
CA LEU A 153 -72.90 -3.75 44.69
C LEU A 153 -71.48 -3.16 44.77
N CYS A 154 -71.35 -1.84 44.93
CA CYS A 154 -70.05 -1.21 45.15
C CYS A 154 -69.42 -1.65 46.49
N GLY A 155 -70.23 -1.84 47.54
CA GLY A 155 -69.78 -2.38 48.83
C GLY A 155 -69.26 -3.83 48.74
N MET A 156 -69.82 -4.64 47.84
CA MET A 156 -69.34 -5.98 47.51
C MET A 156 -67.98 -5.94 46.81
N LEU A 157 -67.81 -5.07 45.81
CA LEU A 157 -66.53 -4.85 45.10
C LEU A 157 -65.42 -4.36 46.05
N ILE A 158 -65.73 -3.42 46.94
CA ILE A 158 -64.76 -2.90 47.91
C ILE A 158 -64.36 -3.99 48.91
N SER A 159 -65.29 -4.87 49.30
CA SER A 159 -64.98 -5.99 50.19
C SER A 159 -64.20 -7.10 49.48
N PHE A 160 -64.37 -7.27 48.17
CA PHE A 160 -63.52 -8.12 47.35
C PHE A 160 -62.09 -7.57 47.27
N CYS A 161 -61.92 -6.27 47.05
CA CYS A 161 -60.60 -5.63 47.10
C CYS A 161 -59.94 -5.78 48.48
N GLY A 162 -60.72 -5.59 49.55
CA GLY A 162 -60.25 -5.83 50.92
C GLY A 162 -59.89 -7.29 51.20
N PHE A 163 -60.59 -8.25 50.57
CA PHE A 163 -60.23 -9.67 50.62
C PHE A 163 -58.94 -9.95 49.86
N LEU A 164 -58.73 -9.39 48.67
CA LEU A 164 -57.49 -9.54 47.91
C LEU A 164 -56.28 -9.01 48.68
N VAL A 165 -56.41 -7.85 49.33
CA VAL A 165 -55.36 -7.30 50.20
C VAL A 165 -55.10 -8.25 51.38
N PHE A 166 -56.14 -8.73 52.04
CA PHE A 166 -56.00 -9.69 53.14
C PHE A 166 -55.36 -11.02 52.69
N PHE A 167 -55.75 -11.55 51.54
CA PHE A 167 -55.22 -12.77 50.94
C PHE A 167 -53.74 -12.63 50.58
N TYR A 168 -53.36 -11.53 49.94
CA TYR A 168 -51.98 -11.25 49.53
C TYR A 168 -51.03 -11.11 50.71
N PHE A 169 -51.48 -10.54 51.84
CA PHE A 169 -50.62 -10.26 52.99
C PHE A 169 -50.58 -11.35 54.08
N LEU A 170 -51.57 -12.24 54.15
CA LEU A 170 -51.65 -13.29 55.18
C LEU A 170 -51.44 -14.71 54.65
N LEU A 171 -51.96 -15.02 53.45
CA LEU A 171 -51.93 -16.38 52.91
C LEU A 171 -50.76 -16.58 51.95
N LEU A 172 -50.52 -15.66 51.01
CA LEU A 172 -49.41 -15.77 50.05
C LEU A 172 -48.02 -15.95 50.71
N PRO A 173 -47.70 -15.25 51.82
CA PRO A 173 -46.43 -15.44 52.51
C PRO A 173 -46.27 -16.83 53.14
N LEU A 174 -47.37 -17.51 53.52
CA LEU A 174 -47.34 -18.90 54.01
C LEU A 174 -46.98 -19.89 52.88
N TYR A 175 -47.46 -19.66 51.65
CA TYR A 175 -47.06 -20.44 50.47
C TYR A 175 -45.58 -20.20 50.10
N GLY A 176 -45.08 -18.97 50.29
CA GLY A 176 -43.68 -18.63 49.97
C GLY A 176 -42.62 -19.17 50.94
N ILE A 177 -42.97 -19.46 52.20
CA ILE A 177 -42.01 -19.99 53.19
C ILE A 177 -41.47 -21.37 52.80
N GLU A 178 -42.34 -22.27 52.31
CA GLU A 178 -41.93 -23.62 51.91
C GLU A 178 -41.00 -23.57 50.70
N GLU A 179 -41.37 -22.80 49.66
CA GLU A 179 -40.59 -22.72 48.42
C GLU A 179 -39.23 -22.03 48.63
N ILE A 180 -39.17 -20.97 49.43
CA ILE A 180 -37.92 -20.26 49.74
C ILE A 180 -37.01 -21.13 50.61
N ALA A 181 -37.53 -21.82 51.62
CA ALA A 181 -36.72 -22.69 52.48
C ALA A 181 -36.15 -23.89 51.69
N GLN A 182 -36.93 -24.49 50.79
CA GLN A 182 -36.52 -25.66 50.01
C GLN A 182 -35.54 -25.31 48.88
N LYS A 183 -35.73 -24.17 48.19
CA LYS A 183 -34.76 -23.69 47.18
C LYS A 183 -33.45 -23.20 47.79
N THR A 184 -33.52 -22.46 48.89
CA THR A 184 -32.31 -21.91 49.53
C THR A 184 -31.43 -23.02 50.13
N LEU A 185 -32.00 -24.09 50.70
CA LEU A 185 -31.21 -25.22 51.20
C LEU A 185 -30.55 -26.05 50.08
N ASN A 186 -31.23 -26.22 48.95
CA ASN A 186 -30.70 -26.94 47.80
C ASN A 186 -29.62 -26.16 47.04
N GLU A 187 -29.66 -24.83 47.04
CA GLU A 187 -28.65 -23.98 46.39
C GLU A 187 -27.38 -23.78 47.25
N VAL A 188 -27.51 -23.80 48.59
CA VAL A 188 -26.34 -23.66 49.49
C VAL A 188 -25.54 -24.97 49.62
N SER A 189 -26.16 -26.12 49.37
CA SER A 189 -25.52 -27.44 49.44
C SER A 189 -24.67 -27.82 48.22
N SER A 190 -24.65 -27.00 47.15
CA SER A 190 -23.91 -27.27 45.91
C SER A 190 -22.64 -26.46 45.72
N VAL A 191 -22.25 -25.62 46.69
CA VAL A 191 -20.97 -24.88 46.63
C VAL A 191 -19.83 -25.80 47.01
N SER A 192 -19.19 -26.39 46.01
CA SER A 192 -17.99 -27.21 46.15
C SER A 192 -16.80 -26.37 46.65
N THR A 193 -16.13 -26.85 47.68
CA THR A 193 -14.90 -26.26 48.24
C THR A 193 -13.68 -26.60 47.40
N GLU A 194 -13.47 -25.87 46.30
CA GLU A 194 -12.14 -25.69 45.70
C GLU A 194 -12.01 -24.25 45.17
N TYR A 195 -11.44 -23.36 45.97
CA TYR A 195 -10.87 -22.10 45.50
C TYR A 195 -9.39 -22.09 45.90
N SER A 196 -8.51 -22.18 44.90
CA SER A 196 -7.09 -21.88 45.07
C SER A 196 -6.94 -20.36 45.26
N ALA A 197 -6.09 -19.97 46.21
CA ALA A 197 -5.81 -18.57 46.50
C ALA A 197 -5.17 -17.86 45.28
N PRO A 198 -5.53 -16.60 44.98
CA PRO A 198 -4.92 -15.84 43.90
C PRO A 198 -3.42 -15.64 44.16
N SER A 199 -2.63 -15.66 43.09
CA SER A 199 -1.17 -15.51 43.12
C SER A 199 -0.75 -14.13 43.63
N ALA A 200 0.42 -14.08 44.28
CA ALA A 200 1.00 -12.88 44.90
C ALA A 200 1.08 -11.64 43.98
N ALA A 201 1.11 -11.83 42.65
CA ALA A 201 1.16 -10.77 41.66
C ALA A 201 -0.06 -9.83 41.68
N ILE A 202 -1.25 -10.28 42.12
CA ILE A 202 -2.46 -9.44 42.21
C ILE A 202 -2.43 -8.51 43.42
N ASN A 203 -1.74 -8.91 44.50
CA ASN A 203 -1.56 -8.08 45.69
C ASN A 203 -0.57 -6.93 45.44
N ASP A 204 0.47 -7.16 44.64
CA ASP A 204 1.48 -6.13 44.35
C ASP A 204 0.95 -5.03 43.40
N ALA A 205 -0.07 -5.32 42.58
CA ALA A 205 -0.68 -4.35 41.66
C ALA A 205 -1.78 -3.47 42.29
N SER A 206 -2.22 -3.75 43.53
CA SER A 206 -3.33 -3.04 44.16
C SER A 206 -2.90 -2.22 45.39
N SER A 207 -2.29 -1.06 45.15
CA SER A 207 -2.01 -0.06 46.21
C SER A 207 -3.26 0.61 46.80
N SER A 208 -4.46 0.18 46.40
CA SER A 208 -5.75 0.66 46.91
C SER A 208 -6.51 -0.52 47.53
N SER A 209 -6.68 -0.47 48.85
CA SER A 209 -7.51 -1.38 49.63
C SER A 209 -8.81 -1.75 48.92
N ILE A 210 -9.10 -3.05 48.76
CA ILE A 210 -10.43 -3.52 48.38
C ILE A 210 -11.38 -3.20 49.54
N ILE A 211 -12.06 -2.05 49.48
CA ILE A 211 -13.06 -1.67 50.48
C ILE A 211 -14.38 -2.36 50.12
N TYR A 212 -14.70 -3.45 50.81
CA TYR A 212 -16.05 -4.01 50.82
C TYR A 212 -16.99 -3.06 51.57
N LYS A 213 -17.64 -2.13 50.85
CA LYS A 213 -18.62 -1.21 51.46
C LYS A 213 -20.04 -1.77 51.28
N VAL A 214 -20.49 -2.55 52.26
CA VAL A 214 -21.89 -3.03 52.33
C VAL A 214 -22.79 -1.83 52.68
N THR A 215 -23.29 -1.15 51.66
CA THR A 215 -24.27 -0.07 51.84
C THR A 215 -25.60 -0.52 51.24
N THR A 216 -26.58 -0.81 52.11
CA THR A 216 -27.92 -1.25 51.72
C THR A 216 -28.82 -0.04 51.46
N SER A 217 -28.95 0.36 50.20
CA SER A 217 -30.01 1.29 49.77
C SER A 217 -31.00 0.60 48.84
N ILE A 218 -32.25 0.53 49.27
CA ILE A 218 -33.39 -0.05 48.55
C ILE A 218 -33.77 0.90 47.38
N GLY A 219 -33.48 0.48 46.15
CA GLY A 219 -33.82 1.17 44.90
C GLY A 219 -33.62 0.25 43.68
N LYS A 220 -34.27 0.51 42.54
CA LYS A 220 -34.45 -0.41 41.38
C LYS A 220 -33.21 -0.56 40.46
N SER A 221 -33.01 -1.75 39.88
CA SER A 221 -33.02 -2.01 38.42
C SER A 221 -33.25 -3.51 38.14
N LYS A 222 -33.95 -3.82 37.06
CA LYS A 222 -34.03 -5.15 36.43
C LYS A 222 -32.94 -5.22 35.35
N ASP A 223 -32.62 -6.44 34.92
CA ASP A 223 -31.84 -6.85 33.73
C ASP A 223 -30.42 -7.37 34.06
N GLY A 224 -30.28 -8.72 34.06
CA GLY A 224 -29.04 -9.48 34.27
C GLY A 224 -29.31 -11.00 34.38
N TYR A 225 -28.40 -11.85 33.89
CA TYR A 225 -28.55 -13.32 33.88
C TYR A 225 -28.27 -13.99 35.24
N PHE A 226 -27.69 -13.27 36.21
CA PHE A 226 -27.56 -13.73 37.59
C PHE A 226 -28.92 -13.74 38.31
N ALA A 227 -29.51 -14.93 38.45
CA ALA A 227 -30.83 -15.12 39.08
C ALA A 227 -30.83 -15.16 40.63
N LEU A 228 -29.68 -15.05 41.30
CA LEU A 228 -29.55 -14.76 42.74
C LEU A 228 -29.15 -13.29 42.89
N PRO A 229 -29.75 -12.51 43.81
CA PRO A 229 -30.04 -11.11 43.57
C PRO A 229 -28.77 -10.30 43.28
N ALA A 230 -28.54 -9.98 42.00
CA ALA A 230 -27.67 -8.90 41.55
C ALA A 230 -27.95 -7.58 42.31
N LYS A 231 -29.15 -7.46 42.91
CA LYS A 231 -29.56 -6.40 43.84
C LYS A 231 -28.75 -6.33 45.16
N ARG A 232 -28.00 -7.37 45.55
CA ARG A 232 -27.24 -7.43 46.81
C ARG A 232 -25.74 -7.72 46.66
N PHE A 233 -25.34 -8.47 45.62
CA PHE A 233 -23.92 -8.71 45.28
C PHE A 233 -23.39 -7.72 44.23
N GLY A 234 -24.21 -7.34 43.24
CA GLY A 234 -23.82 -6.43 42.17
C GLY A 234 -23.58 -4.98 42.63
N SER A 235 -24.08 -4.56 43.80
CA SER A 235 -23.78 -3.23 44.34
C SER A 235 -22.50 -3.18 45.19
N SER A 236 -21.95 -4.33 45.57
CA SER A 236 -20.95 -4.48 46.65
C SER A 236 -19.58 -4.99 46.17
N THR A 237 -19.49 -5.59 44.98
CA THR A 237 -18.20 -5.89 44.30
C THR A 237 -17.84 -4.76 43.34
N LYS A 238 -17.56 -3.59 43.90
CA LYS A 238 -17.00 -2.46 43.16
C LYS A 238 -15.51 -2.35 43.45
N ILE A 239 -14.68 -2.55 42.44
CA ILE A 239 -13.25 -2.27 42.56
C ILE A 239 -13.08 -0.78 42.28
N LYS A 240 -12.64 -0.03 43.29
CA LYS A 240 -12.32 1.38 43.14
C LYS A 240 -10.90 1.48 42.62
N ILE A 241 -10.74 2.09 41.44
CA ILE A 241 -9.45 2.34 40.78
C ILE A 241 -9.31 3.87 40.68
N GLY A 242 -8.08 4.38 40.49
CA GLY A 242 -7.76 5.81 40.49
C GLY A 242 -8.73 6.69 39.67
N ASP A 243 -9.26 6.15 38.57
CA ASP A 243 -10.13 6.86 37.63
C ASP A 243 -11.63 6.45 37.67
N GLY A 244 -12.05 5.55 38.58
CA GLY A 244 -13.46 5.12 38.63
C GLY A 244 -13.81 3.92 39.55
N GLU A 245 -15.05 3.45 39.46
CA GLU A 245 -15.56 2.24 40.16
C GLU A 245 -15.98 1.18 39.13
N ILE A 246 -15.33 0.00 39.13
CA ILE A 246 -15.68 -1.13 38.24
C ILE A 246 -16.62 -2.09 38.96
N ASN A 247 -17.75 -2.43 38.34
CA ASN A 247 -18.63 -3.50 38.80
C ASN A 247 -18.35 -4.79 38.03
N VAL A 248 -17.49 -5.64 38.59
CA VAL A 248 -17.00 -6.87 37.92
C VAL A 248 -18.15 -7.80 37.54
N ILE A 249 -19.19 -7.91 38.37
CA ILE A 249 -20.33 -8.79 38.08
C ILE A 249 -21.13 -8.29 36.87
N LYS A 250 -21.35 -6.97 36.80
CA LYS A 250 -22.03 -6.35 35.65
C LYS A 250 -21.19 -6.45 34.38
N ASP A 251 -19.87 -6.46 34.50
CA ASP A 251 -18.96 -6.61 33.36
C ASP A 251 -18.89 -8.04 32.82
N LEU A 252 -19.12 -9.03 33.69
CA LEU A 252 -19.19 -10.44 33.32
C LEU A 252 -20.57 -10.86 32.77
N ASP A 253 -21.62 -10.06 32.99
CA ASP A 253 -22.99 -10.34 32.51
C ASP A 253 -23.06 -10.62 30.98
N PRO A 254 -22.36 -9.89 30.09
CA PRO A 254 -22.32 -10.19 28.66
C PRO A 254 -21.51 -11.45 28.31
N ILE A 255 -20.54 -11.84 29.15
CA ILE A 255 -19.63 -12.98 28.92
C ILE A 255 -20.31 -14.29 29.34
N MET A 256 -21.09 -14.30 30.42
CA MET A 256 -21.64 -15.55 30.97
C MET A 256 -22.56 -16.35 30.04
N PRO A 257 -23.49 -15.73 29.27
CA PRO A 257 -24.29 -16.47 28.28
C PRO A 257 -23.42 -17.16 27.22
N ASN A 258 -22.23 -16.64 26.99
CA ASN A 258 -21.29 -17.07 25.97
C ASN A 258 -20.18 -17.99 26.50
N LEU A 259 -20.07 -18.16 27.82
CA LEU A 259 -19.00 -18.94 28.47
C LEU A 259 -18.92 -20.38 27.95
N GLY A 260 -20.07 -21.03 27.75
CA GLY A 260 -20.12 -22.36 27.16
C GLY A 260 -19.52 -22.41 25.75
N ARG A 261 -19.79 -21.39 24.91
CA ARG A 261 -19.16 -21.29 23.58
C ARG A 261 -17.67 -20.98 23.67
N PHE A 262 -17.23 -20.11 24.59
CA PHE A 262 -15.80 -19.84 24.80
C PHE A 262 -15.02 -21.07 25.25
N VAL A 263 -15.57 -21.88 26.17
CA VAL A 263 -14.97 -23.15 26.58
C VAL A 263 -14.90 -24.12 25.40
N GLN A 264 -15.99 -24.22 24.63
CA GLN A 264 -16.00 -25.07 23.44
C GLN A 264 -14.94 -24.63 22.41
N ILE A 265 -14.83 -23.34 22.11
CA ILE A 265 -13.79 -22.82 21.19
C ILE A 265 -12.39 -23.21 21.69
N LYS A 266 -12.14 -23.07 23.00
CA LYS A 266 -10.85 -23.47 23.58
C LYS A 266 -10.59 -24.97 23.42
N GLU A 267 -11.58 -25.81 23.75
CA GLU A 267 -11.46 -27.26 23.59
C GLU A 267 -11.25 -27.65 22.12
N ASP A 268 -11.97 -27.02 21.20
CA ASP A 268 -11.83 -27.24 19.76
C ASP A 268 -10.42 -26.84 19.28
N LEU A 269 -9.88 -25.71 19.77
CA LEU A 269 -8.51 -25.27 19.46
C LEU A 269 -7.41 -26.17 20.04
N ASP A 270 -7.60 -26.66 21.26
CA ASP A 270 -6.66 -27.56 21.94
C ASP A 270 -6.66 -28.95 21.26
N ASN A 271 -7.78 -29.35 20.65
CA ASN A 271 -7.93 -30.62 19.94
C ASN A 271 -7.58 -30.55 18.44
N ALA A 272 -7.50 -29.35 17.85
CA ALA A 272 -7.16 -29.16 16.45
C ALA A 272 -5.73 -29.65 16.16
N SER A 273 -5.60 -30.47 15.12
CA SER A 273 -4.37 -31.16 14.76
C SER A 273 -3.41 -30.32 13.94
N ASP A 274 -3.92 -29.32 13.22
CA ASP A 274 -3.14 -28.41 12.37
C ASP A 274 -3.65 -26.95 12.44
N LYS A 275 -3.02 -26.04 11.68
CA LYS A 275 -3.39 -24.61 11.71
C LYS A 275 -4.73 -24.33 11.04
N ASN A 276 -5.11 -25.08 10.01
CA ASN A 276 -6.38 -24.92 9.30
C ASN A 276 -7.55 -25.32 10.19
N GLU A 277 -7.45 -26.46 10.87
CA GLU A 277 -8.45 -26.94 11.85
C GLU A 277 -8.64 -25.95 13.01
N LYS A 278 -7.58 -25.22 13.40
CA LYS A 278 -7.69 -24.15 14.41
C LYS A 278 -8.53 -22.97 13.93
N VAL A 279 -8.50 -22.63 12.65
CA VAL A 279 -9.36 -21.58 12.10
C VAL A 279 -10.80 -22.09 11.96
N ASP A 280 -10.99 -23.35 11.60
CA ASP A 280 -12.32 -24.01 11.52
C ASP A 280 -13.01 -24.17 12.89
N ALA A 281 -12.25 -24.17 13.99
CA ALA A 281 -12.80 -24.16 15.34
C ALA A 281 -13.60 -22.88 15.65
N PHE A 282 -13.27 -21.78 14.98
CA PHE A 282 -13.98 -20.51 15.07
C PHE A 282 -15.13 -20.42 14.06
N LYS A 283 -16.15 -19.65 14.40
CA LYS A 283 -17.21 -19.22 13.48
C LYS A 283 -17.20 -17.71 13.39
N LYS A 284 -17.65 -17.18 12.25
CA LYS A 284 -17.85 -15.74 12.07
C LYS A 284 -18.74 -15.12 13.18
N SER A 285 -19.76 -15.85 13.64
CA SER A 285 -20.61 -15.43 14.76
C SER A 285 -19.87 -15.32 16.11
N ASP A 286 -18.77 -16.07 16.29
CA ASP A 286 -17.95 -16.00 17.50
C ASP A 286 -17.17 -14.68 17.57
N ILE A 287 -16.79 -14.11 16.43
CA ILE A 287 -16.14 -12.79 16.34
C ILE A 287 -17.10 -11.71 16.83
N GLU A 288 -18.34 -11.71 16.31
CA GLU A 288 -19.38 -10.78 16.76
C GLU A 288 -19.66 -10.92 18.27
N MET A 289 -19.72 -12.16 18.77
CA MET A 289 -19.87 -12.46 20.18
C MET A 289 -18.72 -11.89 21.02
N MET A 290 -17.47 -12.09 20.59
CA MET A 290 -16.27 -11.57 21.28
C MET A 290 -16.23 -10.04 21.28
N ILE A 291 -16.47 -9.40 20.13
CA ILE A 291 -16.50 -7.94 20.01
C ILE A 291 -17.58 -7.33 20.90
N ASN A 292 -18.77 -7.94 20.96
CA ASN A 292 -19.86 -7.48 21.83
C ASN A 292 -19.51 -7.65 23.32
N CYS A 293 -18.78 -8.70 23.70
CA CYS A 293 -18.32 -8.88 25.08
C CYS A 293 -17.26 -7.84 25.46
N LEU A 294 -16.25 -7.64 24.59
CA LEU A 294 -15.11 -6.77 24.88
C LEU A 294 -15.48 -5.28 24.83
N SER A 295 -16.23 -4.85 23.82
CA SER A 295 -16.61 -3.43 23.65
C SER A 295 -17.53 -2.89 24.74
N ASN A 296 -18.25 -3.76 25.45
CA ASN A 296 -19.12 -3.38 26.56
C ASN A 296 -18.43 -3.53 27.92
N SER A 297 -17.16 -3.97 27.94
CA SER A 297 -16.39 -4.17 29.17
C SER A 297 -15.85 -2.85 29.72
N THR A 298 -16.29 -2.53 30.93
CA THR A 298 -15.75 -1.47 31.79
C THR A 298 -14.36 -1.82 32.29
N ILE A 299 -14.03 -3.12 32.44
CA ILE A 299 -12.69 -3.58 32.80
C ILE A 299 -11.69 -3.19 31.71
N ILE A 300 -12.00 -3.47 30.44
CA ILE A 300 -11.13 -3.12 29.31
C ILE A 300 -10.90 -1.61 29.24
N SER A 301 -11.96 -0.79 29.27
CA SER A 301 -11.81 0.68 29.22
C SER A 301 -11.04 1.26 30.41
N THR A 302 -11.17 0.67 31.60
CA THR A 302 -10.45 1.17 32.78
C THR A 302 -8.98 0.74 32.79
N LEU A 303 -8.66 -0.48 32.31
CA LEU A 303 -7.28 -0.99 32.29
C LEU A 303 -6.47 -0.49 31.09
N TYR A 304 -7.13 -0.05 30.01
CA TYR A 304 -6.46 0.37 28.79
C TYR A 304 -5.39 1.44 29.01
N LYS A 305 -5.73 2.56 29.67
CA LYS A 305 -4.77 3.64 29.96
C LYS A 305 -3.56 3.16 30.79
N PRO A 306 -3.75 2.44 31.91
CA PRO A 306 -2.64 1.81 32.64
C PRO A 306 -1.76 0.90 31.78
N VAL A 307 -2.35 0.09 30.89
CA VAL A 307 -1.59 -0.81 30.00
C VAL A 307 -0.74 -0.02 29.00
N ILE A 308 -1.29 1.05 28.41
CA ILE A 308 -0.50 1.95 27.55
C ILE A 308 0.61 2.65 28.36
N GLY A 309 0.35 3.05 29.61
CA GLY A 309 1.37 3.61 30.49
C GLY A 309 2.48 2.62 30.86
N MET A 310 2.15 1.33 31.01
CA MET A 310 3.15 0.28 31.17
C MET A 310 4.00 0.12 29.91
N LEU A 311 3.38 0.14 28.73
CA LEU A 311 4.09 0.08 27.45
C LEU A 311 5.03 1.28 27.27
N GLU A 312 4.59 2.49 27.63
CA GLU A 312 5.41 3.70 27.65
C GLU A 312 6.59 3.60 28.63
N SER A 313 6.37 3.02 29.83
CA SER A 313 7.45 2.82 30.81
C SER A 313 8.50 1.78 30.37
N ASN A 314 8.14 0.89 29.43
CA ASN A 314 9.04 -0.09 28.84
C ASN A 314 9.82 0.43 27.62
N GLN A 315 9.96 1.76 27.47
CA GLN A 315 10.75 2.37 26.39
C GLN A 315 12.23 1.94 26.40
N ASP A 316 12.76 1.34 27.46
CA ASP A 316 14.11 0.75 27.41
C ASP A 316 14.23 -0.45 26.46
N ASN A 317 13.10 -1.02 26.00
CA ASN A 317 13.08 -1.94 24.89
C ASN A 317 13.38 -1.19 23.57
N GLU A 318 14.48 -1.56 22.90
CA GLU A 318 14.90 -0.95 21.64
C GLU A 318 13.81 -0.97 20.57
N ILE A 319 13.03 -2.04 20.47
CA ILE A 319 11.98 -2.19 19.45
C ILE A 319 10.88 -1.15 19.67
N ILE A 320 10.42 -0.98 20.91
CA ILE A 320 9.38 0.01 21.27
C ILE A 320 9.88 1.44 21.03
N LYS A 321 11.16 1.71 21.35
CA LYS A 321 11.82 2.99 21.05
C LYS A 321 11.83 3.29 19.55
N ARG A 322 12.14 2.29 18.72
CA ARG A 322 12.24 2.43 17.26
C ARG A 322 10.87 2.68 16.59
N TYR A 323 9.79 2.11 17.11
CA TYR A 323 8.44 2.37 16.58
C TYR A 323 7.94 3.79 16.80
N ASN A 324 8.47 4.52 17.79
CA ASN A 324 8.14 5.93 18.03
C ASN A 324 6.62 6.20 18.15
N PHE A 325 5.93 5.42 18.99
CA PHE A 325 4.48 5.59 19.23
C PHE A 325 4.17 6.92 19.92
N ASP A 326 3.03 7.51 19.55
CA ASP A 326 2.49 8.69 20.25
C ASP A 326 1.62 8.19 21.42
N PHE A 327 2.27 7.97 22.57
CA PHE A 327 1.61 7.43 23.75
C PHE A 327 0.50 8.35 24.29
N GLU A 328 0.58 9.67 24.06
CA GLU A 328 -0.47 10.60 24.47
C GLU A 328 -1.73 10.44 23.61
N LYS A 329 -1.58 10.29 22.29
CA LYS A 329 -2.71 9.91 21.44
C LYS A 329 -3.30 8.56 21.83
N LEU A 330 -2.45 7.54 22.04
CA LEU A 330 -2.90 6.19 22.41
C LEU A 330 -3.70 6.20 23.72
N LYS A 331 -3.24 6.89 24.76
CA LYS A 331 -3.97 7.00 26.04
C LYS A 331 -5.37 7.63 25.89
N ASN A 332 -5.59 8.43 24.84
CA ASN A 332 -6.84 9.16 24.63
C ASN A 332 -7.86 8.42 23.75
N ILE A 333 -7.54 7.22 23.25
CA ILE A 333 -8.47 6.40 22.48
C ILE A 333 -9.59 5.87 23.39
N ASP A 334 -10.84 6.00 22.94
CA ASP A 334 -11.96 5.27 23.53
C ASP A 334 -11.93 3.82 23.03
N ILE A 335 -11.19 2.98 23.74
CA ILE A 335 -10.94 1.58 23.35
C ILE A 335 -12.24 0.78 23.16
N ASN A 336 -13.32 1.10 23.88
CA ASN A 336 -14.57 0.36 23.79
C ASN A 336 -15.29 0.66 22.47
N GLU A 337 -15.32 1.93 22.08
CA GLU A 337 -15.84 2.34 20.78
C GLU A 337 -14.94 1.86 19.64
N ASP A 338 -13.61 1.88 19.84
CA ASP A 338 -12.64 1.42 18.87
C ASP A 338 -12.79 -0.09 18.57
N ILE A 339 -12.93 -0.92 19.61
CA ILE A 339 -13.19 -2.36 19.46
C ILE A 339 -14.44 -2.62 18.63
N LYS A 340 -15.53 -1.84 18.78
CA LYS A 340 -16.74 -2.04 17.96
C LYS A 340 -16.47 -1.86 16.47
N LYS A 341 -15.61 -0.89 16.11
CA LYS A 341 -15.26 -0.61 14.71
C LYS A 341 -14.41 -1.71 14.09
N THR A 342 -13.67 -2.48 14.89
CA THR A 342 -12.84 -3.59 14.40
C THR A 342 -13.62 -4.84 13.97
N LYS A 343 -14.95 -4.89 14.14
CA LYS A 343 -15.77 -6.07 13.79
C LYS A 343 -15.52 -6.54 12.35
N ASN A 344 -15.72 -5.64 11.38
CA ASN A 344 -15.58 -5.97 9.97
C ASN A 344 -14.13 -6.37 9.63
N PHE A 345 -13.15 -5.70 10.23
CA PHE A 345 -11.74 -6.07 10.08
C PHE A 345 -11.48 -7.52 10.49
N PHE A 346 -11.87 -7.93 11.71
CA PHE A 346 -11.64 -9.30 12.18
C PHE A 346 -12.45 -10.34 11.40
N GLU A 347 -13.66 -9.99 10.95
CA GLU A 347 -14.46 -10.84 10.07
C GLU A 347 -13.76 -11.07 8.71
N THR A 348 -13.17 -10.03 8.12
CA THR A 348 -12.40 -10.16 6.87
C THR A 348 -11.10 -10.92 7.08
N VAL A 349 -10.41 -10.74 8.21
CA VAL A 349 -9.24 -11.55 8.57
C VAL A 349 -9.61 -13.02 8.73
N TYR A 350 -10.76 -13.34 9.32
CA TYR A 350 -11.25 -14.72 9.38
C TYR A 350 -11.55 -15.29 7.99
N ASP A 351 -12.24 -14.54 7.13
CA ASP A 351 -12.50 -14.95 5.75
C ASP A 351 -11.17 -15.16 4.98
N LEU A 352 -10.16 -14.31 5.21
CA LEU A 352 -8.81 -14.44 4.64
C LEU A 352 -8.15 -15.76 5.09
N LEU A 353 -8.15 -16.02 6.40
CA LEU A 353 -7.54 -17.23 6.95
C LEU A 353 -8.25 -18.51 6.48
N GLN A 354 -9.56 -18.44 6.22
CA GLN A 354 -10.35 -19.54 5.65
C GLN A 354 -10.03 -19.81 4.18
N ALA A 355 -9.65 -18.78 3.41
CA ALA A 355 -9.25 -18.92 2.02
C ALA A 355 -7.81 -19.47 1.87
N MET A 356 -6.97 -19.34 2.90
CA MET A 356 -5.57 -19.77 2.87
C MET A 356 -5.39 -21.24 3.28
N ASP A 357 -4.44 -21.95 2.65
CA ASP A 357 -3.87 -23.18 3.21
C ASP A 357 -2.72 -22.82 4.16
N LEU A 358 -3.03 -22.70 5.46
CA LEU A 358 -2.11 -22.22 6.49
C LEU A 358 -0.95 -23.19 6.79
N GLU A 359 -1.07 -24.45 6.37
CA GLU A 359 0.02 -25.42 6.40
C GLU A 359 1.08 -25.13 5.34
N LYS A 360 0.74 -24.36 4.30
CA LYS A 360 1.64 -23.90 3.25
C LYS A 360 1.87 -22.39 3.29
N ILE A 361 1.70 -21.77 4.45
CA ILE A 361 1.83 -20.31 4.57
C ILE A 361 3.24 -19.80 4.21
N ASP A 362 4.25 -20.67 4.30
CA ASP A 362 5.63 -20.37 3.91
C ASP A 362 5.82 -20.35 2.37
N ASP A 363 4.88 -20.94 1.61
CA ASP A 363 4.82 -20.84 0.16
C ASP A 363 4.02 -19.59 -0.24
N VAL A 364 4.68 -18.45 -0.10
CA VAL A 364 4.12 -17.12 -0.43
C VAL A 364 3.65 -17.06 -1.88
N GLN A 365 4.25 -17.82 -2.81
CA GLN A 365 3.79 -17.87 -4.20
C GLN A 365 2.39 -18.45 -4.33
N THR A 366 2.11 -19.57 -3.66
CA THR A 366 0.79 -20.20 -3.70
C THR A 366 -0.27 -19.28 -3.09
N LEU A 367 0.05 -18.55 -2.03
CA LEU A 367 -0.86 -17.58 -1.39
C LEU A 367 -1.18 -16.38 -2.28
N LEU A 368 -0.15 -15.78 -2.89
CA LEU A 368 -0.33 -14.56 -3.69
C LEU A 368 -1.00 -14.86 -5.04
N ASN A 369 -0.84 -16.07 -5.59
CA ASN A 369 -1.53 -16.49 -6.81
C ASN A 369 -3.05 -16.65 -6.65
N ASP A 370 -3.56 -16.70 -5.42
CA ASP A 370 -4.98 -16.78 -5.14
C ASP A 370 -5.61 -15.37 -5.10
N GLU A 371 -6.52 -15.12 -6.04
CA GLU A 371 -7.22 -13.84 -6.19
C GLU A 371 -8.13 -13.55 -4.98
N GLU A 372 -8.76 -14.57 -4.41
CA GLU A 372 -9.62 -14.44 -3.23
C GLU A 372 -8.79 -14.03 -2.01
N VAL A 373 -7.64 -14.67 -1.80
CA VAL A 373 -6.69 -14.34 -0.72
C VAL A 373 -6.19 -12.90 -0.87
N THR A 374 -5.76 -12.51 -2.07
CA THR A 374 -5.24 -11.16 -2.35
C THR A 374 -6.28 -10.07 -2.11
N ASN A 375 -7.51 -10.27 -2.59
CA ASN A 375 -8.61 -9.33 -2.39
C ASN A 375 -8.95 -9.17 -0.90
N LYS A 376 -9.00 -10.28 -0.16
CA LYS A 376 -9.28 -10.28 1.28
C LYS A 376 -8.18 -9.62 2.10
N LEU A 377 -6.91 -9.76 1.70
CA LEU A 377 -5.79 -9.07 2.32
C LEU A 377 -5.90 -7.55 2.15
N SER A 378 -6.18 -7.06 0.94
CA SER A 378 -6.39 -5.63 0.68
C SER A 378 -7.59 -5.08 1.46
N GLU A 379 -8.70 -5.81 1.49
CA GLU A 379 -9.90 -5.45 2.25
C GLU A 379 -9.59 -5.35 3.76
N ALA A 380 -8.86 -6.33 4.33
CA ALA A 380 -8.47 -6.33 5.73
C ALA A 380 -7.57 -5.13 6.07
N LEU A 381 -6.58 -4.81 5.23
CA LEU A 381 -5.71 -3.64 5.47
C LEU A 381 -6.49 -2.33 5.44
N LYS A 382 -7.45 -2.16 4.51
CA LYS A 382 -8.32 -0.99 4.46
C LYS A 382 -9.19 -0.86 5.71
N LEU A 383 -9.82 -1.96 6.13
CA LEU A 383 -10.68 -1.98 7.32
C LEU A 383 -9.89 -1.80 8.62
N SER A 384 -8.60 -2.12 8.65
CA SER A 384 -7.76 -1.87 9.83
C SER A 384 -7.73 -0.38 10.22
N ASN A 385 -7.82 0.52 9.23
CA ASN A 385 -7.82 1.97 9.45
C ASN A 385 -9.12 2.50 10.10
N ASP A 386 -10.17 1.69 10.22
CA ASP A 386 -11.39 2.07 10.95
C ASP A 386 -11.15 2.15 12.48
N SER A 387 -10.10 1.49 12.97
CA SER A 387 -9.63 1.58 14.35
C SER A 387 -8.55 2.64 14.51
N GLN A 388 -8.75 3.53 15.49
CA GLN A 388 -7.75 4.51 15.91
C GLN A 388 -6.49 3.83 16.45
N LEU A 389 -6.62 2.70 17.17
CA LEU A 389 -5.47 1.96 17.67
C LEU A 389 -4.61 1.43 16.52
N PHE A 390 -5.23 0.77 15.53
CA PHE A 390 -4.49 0.27 14.38
C PHE A 390 -3.93 1.40 13.55
N LYS A 391 -4.68 2.47 13.30
CA LYS A 391 -4.21 3.64 12.55
C LYS A 391 -2.95 4.27 13.15
N GLU A 392 -2.85 4.37 14.48
CA GLU A 392 -1.69 5.00 15.15
C GLU A 392 -0.49 4.05 15.33
N CYS A 393 -0.70 2.73 15.36
CA CYS A 393 0.35 1.74 15.63
C CYS A 393 0.81 0.97 14.39
N PHE A 394 -0.12 0.44 13.59
CA PHE A 394 0.16 -0.52 12.54
C PHE A 394 1.09 0.04 11.44
N PRO A 395 0.87 1.27 10.91
CA PRO A 395 1.77 1.83 9.91
C PRO A 395 3.22 1.96 10.40
N LYS A 396 3.43 2.32 11.67
CA LYS A 396 4.76 2.48 12.26
C LYS A 396 5.51 1.15 12.39
N ILE A 397 4.78 0.09 12.76
CA ILE A 397 5.33 -1.27 12.85
C ILE A 397 5.71 -1.77 11.46
N VAL A 398 4.81 -1.64 10.49
CA VAL A 398 5.06 -2.07 9.10
C VAL A 398 6.21 -1.28 8.48
N TYR A 399 6.21 0.05 8.63
CA TYR A 399 7.29 0.91 8.18
C TYR A 399 8.65 0.46 8.75
N TYR A 400 8.72 0.21 10.06
CA TYR A 400 9.96 -0.27 10.68
C TYR A 400 10.48 -1.57 10.05
N HIS A 401 9.61 -2.58 9.92
CA HIS A 401 10.03 -3.87 9.37
C HIS A 401 10.40 -3.78 7.89
N LEU A 402 9.68 -2.99 7.09
CA LEU A 402 10.07 -2.73 5.70
C LEU A 402 11.44 -2.07 5.61
N GLN A 403 11.69 -1.05 6.42
CA GLN A 403 12.98 -0.35 6.47
C GLN A 403 14.12 -1.26 6.92
N GLU A 404 13.87 -2.16 7.86
CA GLU A 404 14.82 -3.18 8.32
C GLU A 404 15.11 -4.21 7.22
N SER A 405 14.08 -4.74 6.56
CA SER A 405 14.23 -5.68 5.43
C SER A 405 14.96 -5.11 4.23
N LEU A 406 14.88 -3.79 4.02
CA LEU A 406 15.59 -3.10 2.93
C LEU A 406 17.03 -2.72 3.29
N THR A 407 17.40 -2.75 4.57
CA THR A 407 18.75 -2.41 5.01
C THR A 407 19.72 -3.49 4.52
N ASP A 408 20.83 -3.06 3.93
CA ASP A 408 21.84 -3.93 3.29
C ASP A 408 21.35 -4.75 2.08
N SER A 409 20.21 -4.37 1.48
CA SER A 409 19.71 -4.95 0.23
C SER A 409 20.08 -4.11 -1.00
N ASP A 410 20.07 -4.73 -2.18
CA ASP A 410 20.21 -4.03 -3.48
C ASP A 410 19.09 -3.01 -3.73
N TYR A 411 18.00 -3.09 -2.94
CA TYR A 411 16.83 -2.22 -3.02
C TYR A 411 16.80 -1.16 -1.92
N ALA A 412 17.94 -0.88 -1.27
CA ALA A 412 18.02 0.10 -0.18
C ALA A 412 17.53 1.51 -0.58
N PHE A 413 17.56 1.88 -1.86
CA PHE A 413 17.02 3.15 -2.36
C PHE A 413 15.50 3.29 -2.10
N LEU A 414 14.76 2.18 -2.00
CA LEU A 414 13.32 2.21 -1.69
C LEU A 414 13.04 2.78 -0.30
N LYS A 415 14.05 2.86 0.58
CA LYS A 415 13.92 3.47 1.91
C LYS A 415 13.58 4.96 1.83
N ASP A 416 14.05 5.64 0.77
CA ASP A 416 13.78 7.06 0.54
C ASP A 416 12.36 7.29 -0.03
N VAL A 417 11.75 6.25 -0.61
CA VAL A 417 10.43 6.29 -1.25
C VAL A 417 9.33 5.79 -0.29
N ILE A 418 9.57 4.69 0.42
CA ILE A 418 8.63 4.13 1.40
C ILE A 418 8.69 4.97 2.67
N THR A 419 7.88 6.02 2.71
CA THR A 419 7.72 6.88 3.89
C THR A 419 6.64 6.33 4.83
N LEU A 420 6.57 6.84 6.07
CA LEU A 420 5.49 6.50 6.99
C LEU A 420 4.11 6.94 6.42
N GLU A 421 4.07 8.07 5.73
CA GLU A 421 2.87 8.58 5.06
C GLU A 421 2.40 7.65 3.94
N TYR A 422 3.35 7.10 3.16
CA TYR A 422 3.07 6.06 2.17
C TYR A 422 2.40 4.84 2.81
N VAL A 423 2.98 4.30 3.88
CA VAL A 423 2.46 3.11 4.57
C VAL A 423 1.07 3.36 5.17
N GLU A 424 0.81 4.55 5.71
CA GLU A 424 -0.49 4.89 6.32
C GLU A 424 -1.61 5.06 5.29
N ASN A 425 -1.35 5.79 4.20
CA ASN A 425 -2.41 6.27 3.30
C ASN A 425 -2.47 5.56 1.95
N TYR A 426 -1.35 5.01 1.47
CA TYR A 426 -1.21 4.59 0.07
C TYR A 426 -0.91 3.09 -0.09
N LEU A 427 -0.15 2.46 0.82
CA LEU A 427 0.09 1.01 0.80
C LEU A 427 -1.20 0.17 0.77
N PRO A 428 -2.28 0.49 1.52
CA PRO A 428 -3.53 -0.26 1.42
C PRO A 428 -4.21 -0.17 0.05
N LEU A 429 -3.90 0.87 -0.73
CA LEU A 429 -4.39 1.05 -2.10
C LEU A 429 -3.54 0.24 -3.09
N ASP A 430 -2.23 0.22 -2.90
CA ASP A 430 -1.26 -0.43 -3.80
C ASP A 430 -1.16 -1.95 -3.62
N ILE A 431 -1.44 -2.49 -2.43
CA ILE A 431 -1.14 -3.89 -2.08
C ILE A 431 -1.78 -4.91 -3.05
N ALA A 432 -3.02 -4.67 -3.50
CA ALA A 432 -3.69 -5.55 -4.45
C ALA A 432 -2.97 -5.54 -5.80
N THR A 433 -2.64 -4.35 -6.30
CA THR A 433 -1.90 -4.16 -7.55
C THR A 433 -0.49 -4.74 -7.46
N LEU A 434 0.19 -4.64 -6.32
CA LEU A 434 1.50 -5.28 -6.10
C LEU A 434 1.42 -6.81 -6.20
N CYS A 435 0.40 -7.43 -5.60
CA CYS A 435 0.17 -8.87 -5.73
C CYS A 435 -0.16 -9.26 -7.18
N GLU A 436 -0.99 -8.48 -7.88
CA GLU A 436 -1.28 -8.69 -9.30
C GLU A 436 -0.03 -8.59 -10.17
N ILE A 437 0.84 -7.59 -9.92
CA ILE A 437 2.13 -7.44 -10.60
C ILE A 437 2.99 -8.68 -10.36
N TYR A 438 3.10 -9.14 -9.12
CA TYR A 438 3.87 -10.33 -8.76
C TYR A 438 3.38 -11.58 -9.51
N ASN A 439 2.06 -11.78 -9.54
CA ASN A 439 1.45 -12.90 -10.26
C ASN A 439 1.68 -12.78 -11.77
N LEU A 440 1.55 -11.57 -12.33
CA LEU A 440 1.75 -11.32 -13.75
C LEU A 440 3.19 -11.61 -14.16
N ILE A 441 4.18 -11.21 -13.36
CA ILE A 441 5.60 -11.55 -13.57
C ILE A 441 5.77 -13.07 -13.64
N ASN A 442 5.23 -13.81 -12.66
CA ASN A 442 5.41 -15.26 -12.55
C ASN A 442 4.68 -16.03 -13.67
N GLN A 443 3.43 -15.68 -13.95
CA GLN A 443 2.62 -16.35 -14.99
C GLN A 443 3.10 -16.02 -16.39
N SER A 444 3.54 -14.78 -16.61
CA SER A 444 3.96 -14.30 -17.92
C SER A 444 5.45 -14.52 -18.18
N LYS A 445 6.21 -15.00 -17.19
CA LYS A 445 7.66 -15.26 -17.32
C LYS A 445 8.43 -14.01 -17.78
N ILE A 446 7.98 -12.83 -17.33
CA ILE A 446 8.55 -11.53 -17.75
C ILE A 446 10.03 -11.43 -17.34
N PHE A 447 10.40 -12.04 -16.21
CA PHE A 447 11.76 -12.10 -15.69
C PHE A 447 12.20 -13.56 -15.44
N ASP A 448 11.91 -14.46 -16.39
CA ASP A 448 12.33 -15.86 -16.27
C ASP A 448 13.85 -15.98 -16.34
N LYS A 449 14.39 -17.04 -15.74
CA LYS A 449 15.83 -17.34 -15.80
C LYS A 449 16.07 -18.60 -16.62
N ASP A 450 17.11 -18.60 -17.44
CA ASP A 450 17.56 -19.80 -18.14
C ASP A 450 18.23 -20.81 -17.19
N GLU A 451 18.64 -21.96 -17.72
CA GLU A 451 19.31 -23.03 -16.97
C GLU A 451 20.65 -22.58 -16.33
N GLU A 452 21.22 -21.48 -16.80
CA GLU A 452 22.47 -20.87 -16.32
C GLU A 452 22.22 -19.76 -15.28
N GLY A 453 20.95 -19.41 -15.04
CA GLY A 453 20.54 -18.40 -14.09
C GLY A 453 20.50 -16.96 -14.66
N ASN A 454 20.69 -16.79 -15.96
CA ASN A 454 20.60 -15.49 -16.63
C ASN A 454 19.15 -15.15 -16.95
N TYR A 455 18.79 -13.87 -16.85
CA TYR A 455 17.44 -13.43 -17.22
C TYR A 455 17.20 -13.59 -18.73
N VAL A 456 16.08 -14.21 -19.08
CA VAL A 456 15.60 -14.33 -20.46
C VAL A 456 14.53 -13.26 -20.67
N LEU A 457 14.79 -12.33 -21.59
CA LEU A 457 13.79 -11.34 -21.99
C LEU A 457 12.60 -12.04 -22.64
N ILE A 458 11.40 -11.64 -22.22
CA ILE A 458 10.16 -12.10 -22.84
C ILE A 458 10.05 -11.50 -24.25
N ASP A 459 9.84 -12.35 -25.26
CA ASP A 459 9.64 -11.89 -26.64
C ASP A 459 8.33 -11.11 -26.77
N VAL A 460 8.44 -9.78 -26.83
CA VAL A 460 7.31 -8.84 -26.96
C VAL A 460 6.83 -8.69 -28.41
N ASN A 461 7.50 -9.29 -29.39
CA ASN A 461 7.01 -9.31 -30.77
C ASN A 461 5.82 -10.27 -30.94
N VAL A 462 5.60 -11.17 -29.98
CA VAL A 462 4.39 -12.01 -29.90
C VAL A 462 3.23 -11.17 -29.34
N PRO A 463 2.09 -10.98 -30.07
CA PRO A 463 1.00 -10.10 -29.64
C PRO A 463 0.47 -10.39 -28.23
N GLY A 464 0.33 -11.68 -27.88
CA GLY A 464 -0.13 -12.08 -26.54
C GLY A 464 0.88 -11.85 -25.41
N ASN A 465 2.17 -11.73 -25.73
CA ASN A 465 3.19 -11.34 -24.75
C ASN A 465 3.26 -9.82 -24.61
N ARG A 466 3.11 -9.09 -25.73
CA ARG A 466 3.05 -7.63 -25.73
C ARG A 466 1.95 -7.11 -24.81
N GLU A 467 0.73 -7.63 -24.93
CA GLU A 467 -0.39 -7.24 -24.06
C GLU A 467 -0.11 -7.49 -22.58
N LYS A 468 0.58 -8.59 -22.24
CA LYS A 468 0.98 -8.89 -20.86
C LYS A 468 2.03 -7.92 -20.33
N VAL A 469 3.04 -7.58 -21.13
CA VAL A 469 4.08 -6.62 -20.77
C VAL A 469 3.50 -5.21 -20.65
N GLU A 470 2.61 -4.80 -21.57
CA GLU A 470 1.88 -3.53 -21.49
C GLU A 470 1.07 -3.44 -20.20
N ASN A 471 0.31 -4.49 -19.86
CA ASN A 471 -0.45 -4.57 -18.61
C ASN A 471 0.45 -4.54 -17.37
N PHE A 472 1.62 -5.19 -17.42
CA PHE A 472 2.61 -5.14 -16.35
C PHE A 472 3.14 -3.73 -16.13
N ILE A 473 3.52 -3.04 -17.19
CA ILE A 473 4.04 -1.66 -17.13
C ILE A 473 2.95 -0.71 -16.62
N ASP A 474 1.72 -0.82 -17.13
CA ASP A 474 0.59 -0.01 -16.69
C ASP A 474 0.37 -0.14 -15.18
N LYS A 475 0.27 -1.37 -14.68
CA LYS A 475 0.09 -1.65 -13.25
C LYS A 475 1.23 -1.10 -12.40
N CYS A 476 2.47 -1.23 -12.85
CA CYS A 476 3.62 -0.66 -12.13
C CYS A 476 3.48 0.86 -12.05
N LEU A 477 3.20 1.54 -13.17
CA LEU A 477 3.05 2.99 -13.25
C LEU A 477 1.76 3.51 -12.59
N ASP A 478 0.79 2.65 -12.25
CA ASP A 478 -0.41 2.97 -11.48
C ASP A 478 -0.19 2.99 -9.96
N LEU A 479 0.93 2.45 -9.46
CA LEU A 479 1.19 2.39 -8.03
C LEU A 479 1.38 3.80 -7.44
N LYS A 480 0.73 4.06 -6.31
CA LYS A 480 0.83 5.32 -5.56
C LYS A 480 2.21 5.58 -5.00
N ILE A 481 3.04 4.54 -4.83
CA ILE A 481 4.44 4.70 -4.44
C ILE A 481 5.25 5.49 -5.49
N ILE A 482 4.83 5.49 -6.75
CA ILE A 482 5.54 6.16 -7.85
C ILE A 482 5.19 7.65 -7.93
N GLU A 483 3.93 8.00 -7.64
CA GLU A 483 3.43 9.38 -7.67
C GLU A 483 4.18 10.26 -6.66
N GLY A 484 4.86 11.30 -7.14
CA GLY A 484 5.70 12.22 -6.38
C GLY A 484 7.13 11.72 -6.09
N ASN A 485 7.48 10.50 -6.50
CA ASN A 485 8.80 9.88 -6.29
C ASN A 485 9.50 9.49 -7.60
N GLU A 486 9.06 10.06 -8.72
CA GLU A 486 9.45 9.68 -10.08
C GLU A 486 10.97 9.80 -10.28
N GLY A 487 11.55 10.91 -9.84
CA GLY A 487 12.99 11.17 -9.96
C GLY A 487 13.84 10.16 -9.18
N ILE A 488 13.42 9.80 -7.96
CA ILE A 488 14.14 8.84 -7.11
C ILE A 488 14.07 7.44 -7.73
N ILE A 489 12.90 7.04 -8.21
CA ILE A 489 12.69 5.73 -8.85
C ILE A 489 13.47 5.65 -10.16
N PHE A 490 13.45 6.71 -10.98
CA PHE A 490 14.19 6.71 -12.22
C PHE A 490 15.71 6.70 -11.99
N LYS A 491 16.22 7.48 -11.03
CA LYS A 491 17.63 7.43 -10.61
C LYS A 491 18.02 6.03 -10.17
N ALA A 492 17.15 5.35 -9.42
CA ALA A 492 17.38 3.99 -9.02
C ALA A 492 17.40 3.01 -10.20
N ILE A 493 16.50 3.15 -11.18
CA ILE A 493 16.52 2.36 -12.42
C ILE A 493 17.86 2.57 -13.16
N VAL A 494 18.32 3.81 -13.33
CA VAL A 494 19.62 4.12 -13.96
C VAL A 494 20.80 3.55 -13.19
N ASN A 495 20.73 3.47 -11.86
CA ASN A 495 21.80 2.91 -11.03
C ASN A 495 21.80 1.37 -11.00
N ILE A 496 20.61 0.74 -11.03
CA ILE A 496 20.46 -0.72 -11.03
C ILE A 496 20.78 -1.30 -12.40
N THR A 497 20.39 -0.59 -13.45
CA THR A 497 20.89 -0.87 -14.79
C THR A 497 22.33 -0.38 -14.86
N ASP A 498 23.21 -1.08 -15.58
CA ASP A 498 24.61 -0.63 -15.75
C ASP A 498 24.75 0.71 -16.54
N LEU A 499 23.63 1.41 -16.76
CA LEU A 499 23.52 2.69 -17.44
C LEU A 499 24.22 3.82 -16.70
N SER A 500 24.32 3.76 -15.35
CA SER A 500 25.09 4.74 -14.56
C SER A 500 26.58 4.81 -14.92
N LYS A 501 27.15 3.79 -15.57
CA LYS A 501 28.52 3.82 -16.11
C LYS A 501 28.67 4.74 -17.33
N TYR A 502 27.55 4.99 -18.01
CA TYR A 502 27.49 5.73 -19.27
C TYR A 502 26.76 7.06 -19.11
N ILE A 503 25.98 7.21 -18.04
CA ILE A 503 25.06 8.32 -17.84
C ILE A 503 25.26 8.90 -16.44
N GLU A 504 25.65 10.17 -16.38
CA GLU A 504 25.65 10.94 -15.13
C GLU A 504 24.23 11.47 -14.89
N TYR A 505 23.53 10.92 -13.90
CA TYR A 505 22.19 11.38 -13.55
C TYR A 505 22.28 12.77 -12.90
N GLU A 506 21.85 13.82 -13.61
CA GLU A 506 21.56 15.11 -12.99
C GLU A 506 20.16 15.09 -12.38
N ASP A 507 20.06 15.44 -11.09
CA ASP A 507 18.77 15.56 -10.42
C ASP A 507 17.90 16.58 -11.19
N SER A 508 16.81 16.10 -11.80
CA SER A 508 15.81 16.98 -12.41
C SER A 508 15.31 17.96 -11.34
N THR A 509 15.61 19.24 -11.51
CA THR A 509 15.08 20.32 -10.64
C THR A 509 13.63 20.69 -10.99
N THR A 510 13.06 20.04 -12.00
CA THR A 510 11.73 20.32 -12.55
C THR A 510 10.70 19.42 -11.89
N GLN A 511 9.61 20.02 -11.41
CA GLN A 511 8.43 19.30 -10.94
C GLN A 511 7.78 18.59 -12.14
N ILE A 512 7.90 17.26 -12.19
CA ILE A 512 7.40 16.43 -13.28
C ILE A 512 5.88 16.21 -13.11
N ASP A 513 5.11 16.41 -14.17
CA ASP A 513 3.68 16.08 -14.21
C ASP A 513 3.49 14.60 -14.58
N PHE A 514 3.55 13.72 -13.58
CA PHE A 514 3.59 12.28 -13.80
C PHE A 514 2.38 11.73 -14.56
N GLU A 515 1.19 12.32 -14.40
CA GLU A 515 0.01 11.89 -15.16
C GLU A 515 0.16 12.15 -16.67
N LYS A 516 0.89 13.20 -17.06
CA LYS A 516 1.24 13.45 -18.47
C LYS A 516 2.40 12.59 -18.95
N GLU A 517 3.40 12.37 -18.09
CA GLU A 517 4.62 11.64 -18.45
C GLU A 517 4.43 10.12 -18.50
N LYS A 518 3.53 9.57 -17.70
CA LYS A 518 3.24 8.14 -17.62
C LYS A 518 3.03 7.44 -18.98
N PRO A 519 2.18 7.93 -19.90
CA PRO A 519 2.04 7.30 -21.22
C PRO A 519 3.31 7.40 -22.08
N LEU A 520 4.12 8.44 -21.90
CA LEU A 520 5.39 8.60 -22.62
C LEU A 520 6.43 7.62 -22.09
N LEU A 521 6.57 7.52 -20.77
CA LEU A 521 7.47 6.57 -20.12
C LEU A 521 7.09 5.12 -20.43
N LYS A 522 5.79 4.81 -20.51
CA LYS A 522 5.30 3.49 -20.96
C LYS A 522 5.85 3.14 -22.35
N ASN A 523 5.76 4.05 -23.32
CA ASN A 523 6.26 3.81 -24.67
C ASN A 523 7.76 3.57 -24.67
N VAL A 524 8.53 4.37 -23.93
CA VAL A 524 9.97 4.20 -23.79
C VAL A 524 10.32 2.81 -23.22
N ILE A 525 9.66 2.38 -22.15
CA ILE A 525 9.91 1.06 -21.55
C ILE A 525 9.56 -0.06 -22.55
N LEU A 526 8.44 0.05 -23.26
CA LEU A 526 8.05 -0.93 -24.28
C LEU A 526 9.08 -1.03 -25.41
N ASP A 527 9.56 0.10 -25.91
CA ASP A 527 10.57 0.15 -26.96
C ASP A 527 11.90 -0.49 -26.49
N ILE A 528 12.28 -0.28 -25.22
CA ILE A 528 13.42 -0.98 -24.61
C ILE A 528 13.22 -2.50 -24.60
N PHE A 529 12.02 -3.00 -24.26
CA PHE A 529 11.73 -4.44 -24.32
C PHE A 529 11.77 -4.99 -25.76
N VAL A 530 11.29 -4.23 -26.74
CA VAL A 530 11.33 -4.61 -28.16
C VAL A 530 12.78 -4.72 -28.63
N ILE A 531 13.59 -3.68 -28.38
CA ILE A 531 14.99 -3.64 -28.79
C ILE A 531 15.80 -4.70 -28.07
N GLY A 532 15.64 -4.84 -26.75
CA GLY A 532 16.38 -5.79 -25.93
C GLY A 532 16.29 -7.25 -26.40
N ASN A 533 15.14 -7.66 -26.94
CA ASN A 533 14.95 -9.00 -27.52
C ASN A 533 15.73 -9.21 -28.83
N GLU A 534 15.96 -8.14 -29.58
CA GLU A 534 16.53 -8.20 -30.93
C GLU A 534 18.05 -7.96 -30.94
N ILE A 535 18.59 -7.32 -29.90
CA ILE A 535 20.03 -6.99 -29.79
C ILE A 535 20.86 -8.01 -28.99
N LYS A 536 20.28 -9.14 -28.57
CA LYS A 536 21.05 -10.18 -27.86
C LYS A 536 22.20 -10.61 -28.77
N ASP A 537 23.43 -10.38 -28.33
CA ASP A 537 24.69 -10.62 -29.05
C ASP A 537 25.10 -9.59 -30.13
N ILE A 538 24.44 -8.43 -30.20
CA ILE A 538 24.82 -7.33 -31.10
C ILE A 538 25.55 -6.24 -30.30
N THR A 539 26.76 -5.86 -30.74
CA THR A 539 27.44 -4.67 -30.22
C THR A 539 26.64 -3.43 -30.68
N VAL A 540 26.19 -2.61 -29.73
CA VAL A 540 25.43 -1.40 -30.05
C VAL A 540 26.41 -0.29 -30.47
N ASP A 541 26.79 -0.31 -31.73
CA ASP A 541 27.56 0.72 -32.42
C ASP A 541 26.98 1.00 -33.82
N ILE A 542 27.39 2.10 -34.46
CA ILE A 542 26.84 2.54 -35.75
C ILE A 542 27.05 1.48 -36.84
N SER A 543 28.24 0.87 -36.91
CA SER A 543 28.61 -0.09 -37.95
C SER A 543 27.74 -1.35 -37.85
N SER A 544 27.66 -1.93 -36.66
CA SER A 544 26.85 -3.11 -36.35
C SER A 544 25.36 -2.83 -36.57
N LEU A 545 24.85 -1.68 -36.11
CA LEU A 545 23.44 -1.33 -36.29
C LEU A 545 23.08 -1.12 -37.76
N SER A 546 24.00 -0.56 -38.56
CA SER A 546 23.76 -0.33 -39.99
C SER A 546 23.41 -1.61 -40.75
N ASP A 547 23.95 -2.76 -40.33
CA ASP A 547 23.67 -4.07 -40.94
C ASP A 547 22.25 -4.59 -40.65
N TYR A 548 21.59 -4.07 -39.61
CA TYR A 548 20.25 -4.47 -39.18
C TYR A 548 19.24 -3.32 -39.33
N GLU A 549 18.74 -3.11 -40.54
CA GLU A 549 17.84 -1.99 -40.88
C GLU A 549 16.61 -1.89 -39.96
N GLU A 550 16.01 -3.02 -39.57
CA GLU A 550 14.82 -3.03 -38.73
C GLU A 550 15.13 -2.65 -37.27
N ILE A 551 16.24 -3.18 -36.73
CA ILE A 551 16.71 -2.88 -35.36
C ILE A 551 17.11 -1.40 -35.26
N SER A 552 17.82 -0.90 -36.27
CA SER A 552 18.21 0.50 -36.43
C SER A 552 17.03 1.46 -36.38
N LYS A 553 15.94 1.15 -37.09
CA LYS A 553 14.71 1.97 -37.06
C LYS A 553 14.08 1.98 -35.67
N LYS A 554 13.96 0.82 -35.02
CA LYS A 554 13.40 0.70 -33.66
C LYS A 554 14.24 1.47 -32.65
N PHE A 555 15.57 1.41 -32.76
CA PHE A 555 16.48 2.16 -31.90
C PHE A 555 16.32 3.67 -32.07
N ALA A 556 16.20 4.16 -33.30
CA ALA A 556 15.97 5.57 -33.56
C ALA A 556 14.60 6.05 -33.07
N MET A 557 13.56 5.21 -33.18
CA MET A 557 12.25 5.47 -32.59
C MET A 557 12.31 5.56 -31.06
N LEU A 558 13.08 4.69 -30.38
CA LEU A 558 13.32 4.78 -28.94
C LEU A 558 13.90 6.15 -28.56
N LEU A 559 14.90 6.65 -29.29
CA LEU A 559 15.49 7.97 -29.02
C LEU A 559 14.47 9.11 -29.20
N ASP A 560 13.61 9.02 -30.22
CA ASP A 560 12.51 9.99 -30.42
C ASP A 560 11.49 9.96 -29.28
N ASP A 561 11.13 8.78 -28.77
CA ASP A 561 10.19 8.64 -27.66
C ASP A 561 10.82 9.05 -26.33
N MET A 562 12.11 8.76 -26.12
CA MET A 562 12.88 9.27 -24.98
C MET A 562 12.96 10.80 -25.00
N GLN A 563 13.15 11.42 -26.16
CA GLN A 563 13.22 12.87 -26.29
C GLN A 563 11.91 13.59 -25.95
N LYS A 564 10.77 12.91 -26.12
CA LYS A 564 9.43 13.43 -25.77
C LYS A 564 9.16 13.37 -24.27
N CYS A 565 9.76 12.42 -23.55
CA CYS A 565 9.53 12.19 -22.13
C CYS A 565 10.49 13.04 -21.28
N GLU A 566 9.95 13.90 -20.40
CA GLU A 566 10.76 14.78 -19.54
C GLU A 566 11.70 13.99 -18.62
N ILE A 567 11.32 12.78 -18.24
CA ILE A 567 12.11 11.88 -17.38
C ILE A 567 13.37 11.38 -18.11
N THR A 568 13.28 11.05 -19.40
CA THR A 568 14.37 10.38 -20.13
C THR A 568 15.11 11.29 -21.11
N LYS A 569 14.52 12.42 -21.50
CA LYS A 569 15.09 13.44 -22.37
C LYS A 569 16.53 13.86 -22.01
N PRO A 570 16.92 14.03 -20.72
CA PRO A 570 18.29 14.43 -20.37
C PRO A 570 19.37 13.45 -20.86
N TYR A 571 19.01 12.19 -21.14
CA TYR A 571 19.96 11.12 -21.45
C TYR A 571 20.12 10.84 -22.94
N VAL A 572 19.25 11.39 -23.78
CA VAL A 572 19.18 11.04 -25.20
C VAL A 572 20.52 11.32 -25.90
N PHE A 573 21.09 12.51 -25.72
CA PHE A 573 22.37 12.85 -26.36
C PHE A 573 23.56 12.09 -25.76
N THR A 574 23.51 11.74 -24.48
CA THR A 574 24.54 10.90 -23.85
C THR A 574 24.57 9.50 -24.47
N ILE A 575 23.40 8.93 -24.75
CA ILE A 575 23.27 7.63 -25.43
C ILE A 575 23.77 7.75 -26.88
N VAL A 576 23.38 8.80 -27.59
CA VAL A 576 23.85 9.07 -28.96
C VAL A 576 25.37 9.19 -29.01
N ASP A 577 25.98 9.95 -28.11
CA ASP A 577 27.43 10.11 -28.01
C ASP A 577 28.14 8.78 -27.74
N ALA A 578 27.57 7.92 -26.87
CA ALA A 578 28.12 6.60 -26.59
C ALA A 578 28.11 5.67 -27.82
N ILE A 579 27.01 5.67 -28.60
CA ILE A 579 26.88 4.86 -29.82
C ILE A 579 27.88 5.30 -30.89
N ILE A 580 28.01 6.62 -31.07
CA ILE A 580 28.97 7.22 -32.00
C ILE A 580 30.40 6.86 -31.60
N LYS A 581 30.73 7.00 -30.31
CA LYS A 581 32.06 6.72 -29.76
C LYS A 581 32.46 5.25 -29.88
N ASN A 582 31.52 4.33 -29.67
CA ASN A 582 31.78 2.89 -29.83
C ASN A 582 32.14 2.51 -31.27
N ALA A 583 31.67 3.28 -32.27
CA ALA A 583 32.05 3.12 -33.67
C ALA A 583 33.38 3.80 -34.04
N GLY A 584 34.11 4.38 -33.07
CA GLY A 584 35.41 5.02 -33.29
C GLY A 584 35.36 6.51 -33.65
N TYR A 585 34.18 7.13 -33.64
CA TYR A 585 34.02 8.57 -33.93
C TYR A 585 33.99 9.38 -32.63
N GLU A 586 34.84 10.41 -32.51
CA GLU A 586 34.77 11.34 -31.38
C GLU A 586 34.07 12.63 -31.83
N LEU A 587 32.77 12.73 -31.54
CA LEU A 587 31.94 13.88 -31.92
C LEU A 587 31.39 14.60 -30.68
N SER A 588 31.16 15.90 -30.82
CA SER A 588 30.44 16.71 -29.83
C SER A 588 29.48 17.65 -30.55
N PHE A 589 28.23 17.73 -30.10
CA PHE A 589 27.20 18.58 -30.70
C PHE A 589 27.00 19.86 -29.89
N THR A 590 26.98 21.01 -30.59
CA THR A 590 26.57 22.29 -30.02
C THR A 590 25.07 22.31 -29.72
N GLU A 591 24.62 23.22 -28.86
CA GLU A 591 23.20 23.32 -28.49
C GLU A 591 22.29 23.62 -29.70
N ASN A 592 22.79 24.39 -30.68
CA ASN A 592 22.04 24.66 -31.91
C ASN A 592 21.87 23.37 -32.75
N GLU A 593 22.92 22.57 -32.86
CA GLU A 593 22.89 21.28 -33.58
C GLU A 593 21.97 20.27 -32.88
N LYS A 594 22.01 20.20 -31.55
CA LYS A 594 21.08 19.38 -30.78
C LYS A 594 19.63 19.74 -31.09
N ASN A 595 19.30 21.02 -31.14
CA ASN A 595 17.96 21.48 -31.50
C ASN A 595 17.56 21.15 -32.94
N GLN A 596 18.51 21.20 -33.88
CA GLN A 596 18.27 20.77 -35.27
C GLN A 596 18.03 19.26 -35.38
N ILE A 597 18.84 18.44 -34.69
CA ILE A 597 18.66 16.98 -34.60
C ILE A 597 17.27 16.64 -34.06
N ILE A 598 16.86 17.30 -32.97
CA ILE A 598 15.52 17.12 -32.39
C ILE A 598 14.42 17.51 -33.40
N SER A 599 14.60 18.62 -34.12
CA SER A 599 13.64 19.07 -35.14
C SER A 599 13.54 18.10 -36.31
N ASN A 600 14.65 17.46 -36.69
CA ASN A 600 14.69 16.48 -37.76
C ASN A 600 14.13 15.12 -37.34
N THR A 601 14.06 14.84 -36.03
CA THR A 601 13.83 13.52 -35.41
C THR A 601 15.03 12.57 -35.55
N PHE A 602 15.28 11.79 -34.51
CA PHE A 602 16.33 10.77 -34.51
C PHE A 602 16.06 9.70 -35.56
N THR A 603 14.80 9.33 -35.80
CA THR A 603 14.42 8.40 -36.87
C THR A 603 14.94 8.86 -38.24
N ALA A 604 14.81 10.15 -38.58
CA ALA A 604 15.30 10.67 -39.86
C ALA A 604 16.84 10.80 -39.89
N GLU A 605 17.43 11.27 -38.79
CA GLU A 605 18.89 11.41 -38.66
C GLU A 605 19.60 10.07 -38.79
N PHE A 606 19.16 9.05 -38.05
CA PHE A 606 19.75 7.71 -38.08
C PHE A 606 19.45 6.96 -39.39
N ALA A 607 18.26 7.12 -39.99
CA ALA A 607 17.97 6.53 -41.30
C ALA A 607 18.91 7.07 -42.39
N THR A 608 19.25 8.37 -42.32
CA THR A 608 20.22 8.98 -43.22
C THR A 608 21.63 8.45 -42.94
N LEU A 609 22.02 8.40 -41.67
CA LEU A 609 23.31 7.92 -41.21
C LEU A 609 23.62 6.49 -41.68
N PHE A 610 22.72 5.54 -41.44
CA PHE A 610 22.99 4.13 -41.78
C PHE A 610 23.14 3.88 -43.27
N ASN A 611 22.41 4.64 -44.10
CA ASN A 611 22.59 4.59 -45.55
C ASN A 611 23.96 5.15 -45.97
N ILE A 612 24.41 6.21 -45.30
CA ILE A 612 25.66 6.90 -45.61
C ILE A 612 26.87 6.08 -45.18
N ILE A 613 26.81 5.38 -44.04
CA ILE A 613 27.91 4.51 -43.60
C ILE A 613 28.18 3.42 -44.62
N LYS A 614 27.13 2.73 -45.12
CA LYS A 614 27.29 1.68 -46.15
C LYS A 614 27.82 2.22 -47.48
N GLU A 615 27.36 3.41 -47.88
CA GLU A 615 27.88 4.08 -49.08
C GLU A 615 29.33 4.52 -48.88
N ALA A 616 29.68 5.05 -47.72
CA ALA A 616 31.04 5.43 -47.37
C ALA A 616 31.99 4.22 -47.34
N GLU A 617 31.57 3.08 -46.78
CA GLU A 617 32.35 1.83 -46.82
C GLU A 617 32.57 1.31 -48.24
N THR A 618 31.59 1.53 -49.13
CA THR A 618 31.72 1.15 -50.56
C THR A 618 32.71 2.06 -51.29
N ILE A 619 32.71 3.35 -50.97
CA ILE A 619 33.55 4.37 -51.63
C ILE A 619 34.99 4.36 -51.07
N PHE A 620 35.13 4.35 -49.75
CA PHE A 620 36.40 4.52 -49.04
C PHE A 620 36.99 3.19 -48.53
N GLY A 621 36.25 2.08 -48.61
CA GLY A 621 36.70 0.76 -48.15
C GLY A 621 36.21 0.41 -46.74
N SER A 622 36.58 -0.79 -46.27
CA SER A 622 36.03 -1.41 -45.05
C SER A 622 36.42 -0.73 -43.73
N ASP A 623 37.41 0.15 -43.75
CA ASP A 623 37.75 1.02 -42.61
C ASP A 623 38.00 2.45 -43.13
N PRO A 624 36.94 3.27 -43.28
CA PRO A 624 37.05 4.62 -43.81
C PRO A 624 37.81 5.58 -42.88
N LEU A 625 38.23 5.14 -41.69
CA LEU A 625 39.02 5.91 -40.73
C LEU A 625 40.52 5.55 -40.77
N GLU A 626 40.91 4.46 -41.43
CA GLU A 626 42.32 4.03 -41.57
C GLU A 626 43.05 4.73 -42.73
N ASN A 627 43.81 5.79 -42.41
CA ASN A 627 44.80 6.48 -43.25
C ASN A 627 44.32 6.98 -44.63
N ASN A 628 45.18 7.78 -45.28
CA ASN A 628 44.89 8.39 -46.59
C ASN A 628 44.61 7.31 -47.65
N ILE A 629 43.48 7.47 -48.33
CA ILE A 629 43.06 6.58 -49.41
C ILE A 629 43.67 7.08 -50.72
N ASP A 630 44.09 6.13 -51.54
CA ASP A 630 44.54 6.38 -52.89
C ASP A 630 43.42 7.01 -53.72
N VAL A 631 43.54 8.31 -54.01
CA VAL A 631 42.53 9.13 -54.69
C VAL A 631 42.14 8.53 -56.04
N SER A 632 43.09 7.86 -56.72
CA SER A 632 42.88 7.16 -58.01
C SER A 632 41.78 6.09 -57.98
N LYS A 633 41.41 5.61 -56.79
CA LYS A 633 40.38 4.59 -56.58
C LYS A 633 39.00 5.16 -56.28
N LEU A 634 38.90 6.48 -56.13
CA LEU A 634 37.66 7.17 -55.82
C LEU A 634 37.02 7.70 -57.10
N GLU A 635 35.69 7.72 -57.17
CA GLU A 635 34.96 8.44 -58.22
C GLU A 635 34.41 9.75 -57.64
N GLY A 636 34.76 10.89 -58.23
CA GLY A 636 34.37 12.20 -57.70
C GLY A 636 32.86 12.41 -57.64
N SER A 637 32.14 11.88 -58.63
CA SER A 637 30.67 11.89 -58.63
C SER A 637 30.04 11.11 -57.46
N GLN A 638 30.67 10.02 -57.02
CA GLN A 638 30.20 9.22 -55.88
C GLN A 638 30.47 9.96 -54.56
N VAL A 639 31.65 10.57 -54.42
CA VAL A 639 32.01 11.37 -53.24
C VAL A 639 31.11 12.61 -53.11
N SER A 640 30.86 13.35 -54.20
CA SER A 640 29.93 14.50 -54.19
C SER A 640 28.51 14.06 -53.82
N ALA A 641 28.02 12.95 -54.38
CA ALA A 641 26.70 12.41 -54.04
C ALA A 641 26.58 12.03 -52.56
N LEU A 642 27.61 11.38 -52.00
CA LEU A 642 27.69 11.03 -50.59
C LEU A 642 27.64 12.29 -49.70
N MET A 643 28.45 13.31 -50.04
CA MET A 643 28.47 14.59 -49.32
C MET A 643 27.09 15.28 -49.35
N LYS A 644 26.46 15.40 -50.52
CA LYS A 644 25.12 16.00 -50.65
C LYS A 644 24.09 15.25 -49.82
N LYS A 645 24.14 13.92 -49.82
CA LYS A 645 23.24 13.10 -49.01
C LYS A 645 23.51 13.28 -47.51
N ALA A 646 24.77 13.37 -47.10
CA ALA A 646 25.14 13.62 -45.71
C ALA A 646 24.70 14.97 -45.19
N SER A 647 24.68 15.99 -46.05
CA SER A 647 24.22 17.33 -45.68
C SER A 647 22.76 17.41 -45.22
N THR A 648 21.94 16.39 -45.47
CA THR A 648 20.54 16.39 -45.03
C THR A 648 20.35 15.94 -43.58
N SER A 649 21.42 15.53 -42.89
CA SER A 649 21.42 15.07 -41.49
C SER A 649 22.62 15.66 -40.77
N VAL A 650 22.39 16.21 -39.57
CA VAL A 650 23.46 16.82 -38.76
C VAL A 650 24.48 15.76 -38.32
N ILE A 651 23.99 14.59 -37.85
CA ILE A 651 24.85 13.50 -37.40
C ILE A 651 25.67 12.95 -38.58
N SER A 652 25.01 12.71 -39.71
CA SER A 652 25.66 12.19 -40.92
C SER A 652 26.71 13.15 -41.46
N SER A 653 26.44 14.47 -41.40
CA SER A 653 27.38 15.49 -41.83
C SER A 653 28.67 15.44 -41.01
N ARG A 654 28.55 15.37 -39.67
CA ARG A 654 29.72 15.27 -38.77
C ARG A 654 30.57 14.04 -39.05
N ILE A 655 29.92 12.89 -39.27
CA ILE A 655 30.58 11.62 -39.54
C ILE A 655 31.29 11.66 -40.91
N VAL A 656 30.61 12.07 -41.97
CA VAL A 656 31.22 12.17 -43.30
C VAL A 656 32.33 13.20 -43.34
N GLY A 657 32.18 14.33 -42.66
CA GLY A 657 33.26 15.31 -42.51
C GLY A 657 34.51 14.72 -41.87
N THR A 658 34.33 13.87 -40.86
CA THR A 658 35.44 13.15 -40.20
C THR A 658 36.09 12.14 -41.14
N ILE A 659 35.28 11.35 -41.87
CA ILE A 659 35.76 10.40 -42.88
C ILE A 659 36.57 11.14 -43.96
N LEU A 660 36.01 12.20 -44.54
CA LEU A 660 36.67 12.99 -45.59
C LEU A 660 38.01 13.55 -45.10
N THR A 661 38.03 14.12 -43.89
CA THR A 661 39.26 14.69 -43.31
C THR A 661 40.36 13.62 -43.12
N LYS A 662 39.96 12.38 -42.84
CA LYS A 662 40.89 11.25 -42.65
C LYS A 662 41.32 10.60 -43.97
N ALA A 663 40.39 10.40 -44.88
CA ALA A 663 40.58 9.74 -46.16
C ALA A 663 41.32 10.62 -47.18
N LEU A 664 41.00 11.92 -47.20
CA LEU A 664 41.53 12.91 -48.14
C LEU A 664 42.45 13.93 -47.43
N GLY A 665 43.12 13.50 -46.36
CA GLY A 665 44.02 14.33 -45.56
C GLY A 665 45.33 14.69 -46.28
N PRO A 666 46.40 15.04 -45.53
CA PRO A 666 47.61 15.63 -46.10
C PRO A 666 48.37 14.79 -47.13
N ASP A 667 48.25 13.45 -47.12
CA ASP A 667 48.87 12.58 -48.14
C ASP A 667 47.89 12.22 -49.28
N GLY A 668 46.68 12.80 -49.28
CA GLY A 668 45.66 12.69 -50.32
C GLY A 668 45.47 14.01 -51.08
N LEU A 669 44.23 14.51 -51.15
CA LEU A 669 43.92 15.81 -51.77
C LEU A 669 44.15 17.01 -50.84
N ASP A 670 44.55 16.77 -49.58
CA ASP A 670 44.66 17.76 -48.50
C ASP A 670 43.48 18.73 -48.46
N ILE A 671 42.28 18.19 -48.27
CA ILE A 671 41.06 19.01 -48.23
C ILE A 671 40.98 19.92 -46.99
N ASN A 672 41.82 19.68 -45.98
CA ASN A 672 41.86 20.43 -44.72
C ASN A 672 43.28 21.00 -44.46
N PRO A 673 43.82 21.83 -45.36
CA PRO A 673 45.13 22.43 -45.16
C PRO A 673 45.07 23.39 -43.96
N VAL A 674 46.22 23.59 -43.32
CA VAL A 674 46.35 24.50 -42.18
C VAL A 674 46.80 25.89 -42.62
N ASP A 675 46.28 26.93 -41.96
CA ASP A 675 46.74 28.31 -42.14
C ASP A 675 48.13 28.54 -41.52
N GLU A 676 48.67 29.75 -41.68
CA GLU A 676 49.97 30.15 -41.13
C GLU A 676 50.07 30.04 -39.59
N ASN A 677 48.92 29.92 -38.90
CA ASN A 677 48.82 29.78 -37.45
C ASN A 677 48.61 28.32 -37.01
N GLY A 678 48.52 27.37 -37.94
CA GLY A 678 48.26 25.96 -37.68
C GLY A 678 46.78 25.60 -37.48
N ASN A 679 45.83 26.47 -37.84
CA ASN A 679 44.41 26.18 -37.79
C ASN A 679 43.92 25.62 -39.13
N VAL A 680 43.01 24.65 -39.11
CA VAL A 680 42.39 24.13 -40.33
C VAL A 680 41.61 25.24 -41.05
N LYS A 681 41.85 25.42 -42.36
CA LYS A 681 41.20 26.48 -43.16
C LYS A 681 39.73 26.20 -43.46
N TYR A 682 39.37 24.93 -43.71
CA TYR A 682 38.02 24.53 -44.13
C TYR A 682 37.39 23.58 -43.12
N ASP A 683 36.14 23.86 -42.76
CA ASP A 683 35.39 23.06 -41.81
C ASP A 683 34.33 22.21 -42.52
N PHE A 684 34.58 20.91 -42.65
CA PHE A 684 33.62 19.94 -43.18
C PHE A 684 32.72 19.33 -42.10
N SER A 685 32.68 19.90 -40.89
CA SER A 685 31.92 19.31 -39.79
C SER A 685 30.46 19.75 -39.73
N THR A 686 30.02 20.66 -40.62
CA THR A 686 28.64 21.16 -40.67
C THR A 686 27.91 20.77 -41.96
N SER A 687 26.59 20.60 -41.86
CA SER A 687 25.74 20.26 -43.01
C SER A 687 25.80 21.27 -44.15
N GLU A 688 25.83 22.56 -43.83
CA GLU A 688 25.93 23.64 -44.82
C GLU A 688 27.24 23.57 -45.60
N ASN A 689 28.37 23.41 -44.90
CA ASN A 689 29.68 23.37 -45.55
C ASN A 689 29.88 22.09 -46.36
N ILE A 690 29.41 20.93 -45.88
CA ILE A 690 29.46 19.69 -46.67
C ILE A 690 28.71 19.85 -47.99
N TYR A 691 27.52 20.46 -47.96
CA TYR A 691 26.77 20.72 -49.20
C TYR A 691 27.50 21.73 -50.10
N LYS A 692 27.99 22.83 -49.52
CA LYS A 692 28.68 23.91 -50.24
C LYS A 692 29.91 23.42 -50.99
N TYR A 693 30.68 22.49 -50.40
CA TYR A 693 31.95 22.02 -50.95
C TYR A 693 31.84 20.69 -51.69
N SER A 694 30.66 20.06 -51.76
CA SER A 694 30.52 18.70 -52.32
C SER A 694 30.98 18.59 -53.77
N ASP A 695 30.56 19.53 -54.62
CA ASP A 695 30.91 19.51 -56.05
C ASP A 695 32.36 19.91 -56.28
N THR A 696 32.91 20.80 -55.44
CA THR A 696 34.33 21.16 -55.49
C THR A 696 35.21 19.95 -55.21
N VAL A 697 34.95 19.24 -54.09
CA VAL A 697 35.73 18.05 -53.74
C VAL A 697 35.56 16.95 -54.80
N GLY A 698 34.32 16.69 -55.24
CA GLY A 698 34.05 15.69 -56.29
C GLY A 698 34.76 16.00 -57.61
N ASN A 699 34.62 17.21 -58.14
CA ASN A 699 35.26 17.58 -59.40
C ASN A 699 36.80 17.54 -59.31
N MET A 700 37.36 17.87 -58.13
CA MET A 700 38.81 17.79 -57.93
C MET A 700 39.34 16.35 -57.86
N ILE A 701 38.56 15.40 -57.33
CA ILE A 701 38.90 13.96 -57.43
C ILE A 701 38.93 13.53 -58.91
N ASP A 702 37.93 13.93 -59.70
CA ASP A 702 37.89 13.62 -61.14
C ASP A 702 39.09 14.22 -61.89
N VAL A 703 39.54 15.43 -61.51
CA VAL A 703 40.75 16.07 -62.05
C VAL A 703 42.01 15.33 -61.65
N ALA A 704 42.18 14.99 -60.36
CA ALA A 704 43.33 14.24 -59.87
C ALA A 704 43.49 12.88 -60.59
N ASN A 705 42.39 12.15 -60.75
CA ASN A 705 42.37 10.87 -61.45
C ASN A 705 42.75 11.02 -62.93
N ALA A 706 42.18 12.01 -63.61
CA ALA A 706 42.48 12.26 -65.02
C ALA A 706 43.95 12.70 -65.22
N LEU A 707 44.48 13.51 -64.30
CA LEU A 707 45.89 13.91 -64.29
C LEU A 707 46.81 12.70 -64.10
N GLU A 708 46.56 11.85 -63.10
CA GLU A 708 47.36 10.65 -62.87
C GLU A 708 47.30 9.68 -64.06
N LYS A 709 46.12 9.51 -64.65
CA LYS A 709 45.93 8.68 -65.84
C LYS A 709 46.77 9.18 -67.02
N VAL A 710 46.71 10.48 -67.32
CA VAL A 710 47.53 11.09 -68.39
C VAL A 710 49.02 10.99 -68.06
N ASN A 711 49.43 11.22 -66.80
CA ASN A 711 50.83 11.15 -66.39
C ASN A 711 51.40 9.73 -66.55
N SER A 712 50.65 8.72 -66.08
CA SER A 712 51.06 7.31 -66.16
C SER A 712 51.10 6.79 -67.60
N THR A 713 50.31 7.36 -68.51
CA THR A 713 50.27 7.00 -69.93
C THR A 713 50.98 7.99 -70.84
N LEU A 714 51.72 8.97 -70.32
CA LEU A 714 52.24 10.10 -71.10
C LEU A 714 53.02 9.69 -72.38
N GLY A 715 53.80 8.61 -72.30
CA GLY A 715 54.52 8.03 -73.44
C GLY A 715 53.63 7.47 -74.56
N SER A 716 52.38 7.12 -74.26
CA SER A 716 51.38 6.53 -75.15
C SER A 716 49.96 7.09 -74.95
N VAL A 717 49.84 8.36 -74.56
CA VAL A 717 48.56 8.98 -74.18
C VAL A 717 47.54 8.94 -75.33
N GLU A 718 46.30 8.58 -75.02
CA GLU A 718 45.22 8.48 -76.00
C GLU A 718 44.32 9.74 -76.00
N ASP A 719 43.58 9.97 -77.10
CA ASP A 719 42.67 11.13 -77.16
C ASP A 719 41.58 11.04 -76.09
N ILE A 720 41.19 9.84 -75.68
CA ILE A 720 40.17 9.64 -74.66
C ILE A 720 40.65 10.19 -73.30
N ASP A 721 41.91 9.98 -72.93
CA ASP A 721 42.48 10.45 -71.66
C ASP A 721 42.65 11.97 -71.65
N ILE A 722 43.09 12.55 -72.78
CA ILE A 722 43.20 14.01 -72.95
C ILE A 722 41.82 14.68 -72.88
N ASN A 723 40.83 14.10 -73.55
CA ASN A 723 39.45 14.61 -73.52
C ASN A 723 38.83 14.48 -72.13
N GLU A 724 39.13 13.41 -71.40
CA GLU A 724 38.68 13.20 -70.02
C GLU A 724 39.26 14.27 -69.09
N LEU A 725 40.57 14.52 -69.13
CA LEU A 725 41.22 15.58 -68.35
C LEU A 725 40.65 16.97 -68.70
N ALA A 726 40.52 17.29 -69.98
CA ALA A 726 39.93 18.55 -70.41
C ALA A 726 38.49 18.72 -69.90
N SER A 727 37.67 17.66 -69.98
CA SER A 727 36.29 17.70 -69.49
C SER A 727 36.22 17.86 -67.96
N SER A 728 37.13 17.24 -67.20
CA SER A 728 37.21 17.40 -65.74
C SER A 728 37.62 18.80 -65.34
N LEU A 729 38.58 19.42 -66.05
CA LEU A 729 38.99 20.81 -65.82
C LEU A 729 37.87 21.81 -66.15
N GLU A 730 37.15 21.60 -67.25
CA GLU A 730 36.03 22.47 -67.63
C GLU A 730 34.92 22.49 -66.57
N LYS A 731 34.65 21.36 -65.90
CA LYS A 731 33.67 21.27 -64.80
C LYS A 731 34.04 22.13 -63.58
N LEU A 732 35.29 22.55 -63.42
CA LEU A 732 35.68 23.44 -62.33
C LEU A 732 35.09 24.85 -62.50
N ASP A 733 34.69 25.24 -63.72
CA ASP A 733 33.94 26.48 -63.99
C ASP A 733 32.66 26.58 -63.15
N GLU A 734 31.99 25.44 -62.95
CA GLU A 734 30.71 25.34 -62.23
C GLU A 734 30.86 25.57 -60.71
N VAL A 735 32.07 25.44 -60.17
CA VAL A 735 32.39 25.53 -58.74
C VAL A 735 33.43 26.62 -58.43
N SER A 736 33.66 27.52 -59.38
CA SER A 736 34.63 28.62 -59.33
C SER A 736 34.45 29.59 -58.14
N ASN A 737 33.26 29.60 -57.53
CA ASN A 737 32.95 30.38 -56.32
C ASN A 737 33.63 29.86 -55.04
N ASN A 738 34.22 28.66 -55.05
CA ASN A 738 35.01 28.10 -53.94
C ASN A 738 36.52 28.22 -54.22
N THR A 739 36.95 29.41 -54.68
CA THR A 739 38.28 29.67 -55.24
C THR A 739 39.44 29.29 -54.30
N GLU A 740 39.34 29.57 -53.01
CA GLU A 740 40.40 29.29 -52.04
C GLU A 740 40.65 27.78 -51.87
N LEU A 741 39.56 27.00 -51.74
CA LEU A 741 39.64 25.54 -51.62
C LEU A 741 40.14 24.90 -52.92
N LEU A 742 39.67 25.40 -54.07
CA LEU A 742 40.19 24.97 -55.38
C LEU A 742 41.69 25.24 -55.50
N ASN A 743 42.15 26.42 -55.09
CA ASN A 743 43.55 26.78 -55.13
C ASN A 743 44.40 25.81 -54.29
N ASP A 744 44.03 25.61 -53.03
CA ASP A 744 44.75 24.71 -52.13
C ASP A 744 44.78 23.26 -52.66
N MET A 745 43.68 22.75 -53.23
CA MET A 745 43.64 21.38 -53.77
C MET A 745 44.46 21.23 -55.07
N VAL A 746 44.44 22.23 -55.97
CA VAL A 746 45.25 22.19 -57.20
C VAL A 746 46.74 22.26 -56.87
N HIS A 747 47.13 23.08 -55.88
CA HIS A 747 48.48 23.14 -55.35
C HIS A 747 48.97 21.77 -54.89
N THR A 748 48.14 21.07 -54.10
CA THR A 748 48.44 19.72 -53.60
C THR A 748 48.66 18.72 -54.74
N ILE A 749 47.78 18.72 -55.76
CA ILE A 749 47.90 17.77 -56.89
C ILE A 749 49.14 18.06 -57.75
N CYS A 750 49.42 19.34 -58.03
CA CYS A 750 50.50 19.73 -58.95
C CYS A 750 51.88 19.85 -58.26
N ASN A 751 51.96 19.71 -56.92
CA ASN A 751 53.17 19.91 -56.11
C ASN A 751 53.87 21.25 -56.38
N ASN A 752 53.11 22.32 -56.62
CA ASN A 752 53.65 23.65 -56.92
C ASN A 752 53.06 24.71 -55.98
N ASN A 753 53.89 25.33 -55.13
CA ASN A 753 53.44 26.30 -54.12
C ASN A 753 53.25 27.74 -54.64
N ASP A 754 53.54 28.00 -55.92
CA ASP A 754 53.55 29.37 -56.48
C ASP A 754 52.31 29.73 -57.35
N LEU A 755 51.38 28.78 -57.57
CA LEU A 755 50.11 29.02 -58.28
C LEU A 755 49.20 30.01 -57.51
N ILE A 756 48.45 30.86 -58.21
CA ILE A 756 47.40 31.67 -57.58
C ILE A 756 46.15 31.56 -58.46
N ILE A 757 45.20 30.73 -58.06
CA ILE A 757 43.88 30.69 -58.70
C ILE A 757 43.04 31.85 -58.13
N ASP A 758 42.63 32.78 -59.00
CA ASP A 758 41.69 33.86 -58.64
C ASP A 758 40.26 33.57 -59.13
N GLU A 759 39.31 34.41 -58.73
CA GLU A 759 37.88 34.26 -59.08
C GLU A 759 37.56 34.47 -60.57
N ASN A 760 38.54 34.87 -61.38
CA ASN A 760 38.40 35.17 -62.82
C ASN A 760 39.04 34.11 -63.73
N VAL A 761 39.56 33.02 -63.18
CA VAL A 761 40.13 31.92 -63.97
C VAL A 761 39.07 31.34 -64.91
N ASP A 762 39.33 31.42 -66.21
CA ASP A 762 38.47 30.86 -67.26
C ASP A 762 38.80 29.37 -67.45
N TRP A 763 38.15 28.53 -66.66
CA TRP A 763 38.37 27.07 -66.68
C TRP A 763 38.12 26.41 -68.03
N LYS A 764 37.29 27.01 -68.90
CA LYS A 764 37.10 26.55 -70.28
C LYS A 764 38.35 26.83 -71.12
N LYS A 765 38.90 28.03 -71.01
CA LYS A 765 40.15 28.40 -71.68
C LYS A 765 41.33 27.57 -71.16
N GLU A 766 41.45 27.42 -69.84
CA GLU A 766 42.48 26.58 -69.20
C GLU A 766 42.42 25.13 -69.73
N SER A 767 41.22 24.55 -69.74
CA SER A 767 40.97 23.21 -70.29
C SER A 767 41.32 23.08 -71.78
N GLU A 768 40.92 24.06 -72.60
CA GLU A 768 41.16 24.05 -74.05
C GLU A 768 42.66 24.11 -74.36
N VAL A 769 43.42 24.92 -73.61
CA VAL A 769 44.88 25.03 -73.75
C VAL A 769 45.58 23.74 -73.34
N VAL A 770 45.21 23.13 -72.20
CA VAL A 770 45.75 21.83 -71.78
C VAL A 770 45.50 20.76 -72.86
N LYS A 771 44.28 20.72 -73.41
CA LYS A 771 43.89 19.78 -74.47
C LYS A 771 44.70 19.95 -75.75
N GLU A 772 44.84 21.18 -76.23
CA GLU A 772 45.57 21.48 -77.47
C GLU A 772 47.05 21.09 -77.34
N ILE A 773 47.68 21.43 -76.21
CA ILE A 773 49.10 21.15 -75.97
C ILE A 773 49.36 19.66 -75.77
N LEU A 774 48.52 18.94 -75.01
CA LEU A 774 48.66 17.48 -74.88
C LEU A 774 48.45 16.75 -76.21
N THR A 775 47.56 17.26 -77.07
CA THR A 775 47.34 16.70 -78.42
C THR A 775 48.55 16.94 -79.32
N ASP A 776 49.17 18.11 -79.23
CA ASP A 776 50.40 18.43 -79.96
C ASP A 776 51.58 17.57 -79.47
N TYR A 777 51.76 17.46 -78.15
CA TYR A 777 52.75 16.56 -77.52
C TYR A 777 52.58 15.11 -77.96
N LYS A 778 51.34 14.60 -77.97
CA LYS A 778 51.01 13.25 -78.43
C LYS A 778 51.45 13.00 -79.88
N ASN A 779 51.28 14.00 -80.75
CA ASN A 779 51.60 13.91 -82.17
C ASN A 779 53.07 14.22 -82.50
N SER A 780 53.88 14.65 -81.52
CA SER A 780 55.31 14.88 -81.70
C SER A 780 56.08 13.58 -81.96
N GLU A 781 56.99 13.61 -82.92
CA GLU A 781 57.90 12.50 -83.21
C GLU A 781 59.00 12.34 -82.13
N ASP A 782 59.38 13.44 -81.46
CA ASP A 782 60.37 13.45 -80.37
C ASP A 782 59.69 13.93 -79.08
N LYS A 783 59.32 12.98 -78.23
CA LYS A 783 58.69 13.24 -76.92
C LYS A 783 59.70 13.59 -75.85
N GLU A 784 60.95 13.13 -75.97
CA GLU A 784 62.01 13.38 -74.97
C GLU A 784 62.52 14.82 -75.02
N ASN A 785 62.48 15.47 -76.19
CA ASN A 785 62.88 16.88 -76.37
C ASN A 785 61.72 17.76 -76.83
N TYR A 786 60.47 17.38 -76.53
CA TYR A 786 59.32 18.18 -76.92
C TYR A 786 59.44 19.61 -76.36
N SER A 787 59.17 20.59 -77.21
CA SER A 787 59.17 22.00 -76.81
C SER A 787 58.10 22.78 -77.54
N ILE A 788 57.25 23.45 -76.77
CA ILE A 788 56.19 24.34 -77.28
C ILE A 788 56.78 25.60 -77.96
N SER A 789 58.06 25.91 -77.71
CA SER A 789 58.75 27.08 -78.29
C SER A 789 58.72 27.14 -79.83
N GLY A 790 58.52 26.00 -80.50
CA GLY A 790 58.37 25.91 -81.95
C GLY A 790 56.96 26.25 -82.49
N ASN A 791 55.95 26.36 -81.64
CA ASN A 791 54.55 26.63 -82.00
C ASN A 791 54.08 27.96 -81.37
N THR A 792 54.27 29.07 -82.08
CA THR A 792 53.96 30.44 -81.59
C THR A 792 52.49 30.59 -81.17
N GLU A 793 51.56 29.92 -81.84
CA GLU A 793 50.13 30.01 -81.53
C GLU A 793 49.77 29.37 -80.18
N LEU A 794 50.30 28.17 -79.91
CA LEU A 794 50.10 27.51 -78.61
C LEU A 794 50.84 28.22 -77.49
N LEU A 795 52.02 28.79 -77.76
CA LEU A 795 52.79 29.57 -76.79
C LEU A 795 52.05 30.84 -76.36
N GLU A 796 51.42 31.56 -77.31
CA GLU A 796 50.60 32.75 -76.99
C GLU A 796 49.37 32.38 -76.15
N LYS A 797 48.69 31.27 -76.48
CA LYS A 797 47.54 30.79 -75.68
C LYS A 797 47.94 30.38 -74.26
N LEU A 798 49.10 29.72 -74.11
CA LEU A 798 49.64 29.29 -72.82
C LEU A 798 50.08 30.45 -71.92
N GLN A 799 50.55 31.56 -72.50
CA GLN A 799 50.93 32.77 -71.74
C GLN A 799 49.75 33.48 -71.08
N ASP A 800 48.54 33.26 -71.60
CA ASP A 800 47.31 33.85 -71.05
C ASP A 800 46.52 32.86 -70.16
N THR A 801 47.19 31.83 -69.63
CA THR A 801 46.64 30.79 -68.73
C THR A 801 47.60 30.53 -67.58
N GLU A 802 47.08 30.36 -66.37
CA GLU A 802 47.91 30.16 -65.17
C GLU A 802 47.86 28.70 -64.69
N VAL A 803 46.67 28.08 -64.73
CA VAL A 803 46.47 26.70 -64.26
C VAL A 803 47.01 25.67 -65.28
N ALA A 804 46.81 25.92 -66.57
CA ALA A 804 47.28 25.06 -67.64
C ALA A 804 48.81 24.93 -67.63
N VAL A 805 49.52 26.02 -67.33
CA VAL A 805 50.99 26.03 -67.21
C VAL A 805 51.43 25.03 -66.14
N ASP A 806 50.81 25.07 -64.96
CA ASP A 806 51.24 24.24 -63.84
C ASP A 806 50.82 22.77 -63.99
N ILE A 807 49.67 22.51 -64.61
CA ILE A 807 49.30 21.15 -65.04
C ILE A 807 50.31 20.58 -66.06
N LEU A 808 50.76 21.39 -67.01
CA LEU A 808 51.74 20.96 -68.02
C LEU A 808 53.15 20.79 -67.43
N LYS A 809 53.54 21.60 -66.44
CA LYS A 809 54.75 21.39 -65.63
C LYS A 809 54.69 20.10 -64.83
N TYR A 810 53.53 19.77 -64.26
CA TYR A 810 53.34 18.50 -63.55
C TYR A 810 53.64 17.28 -64.46
N PHE A 811 53.31 17.36 -65.75
CA PHE A 811 53.68 16.35 -66.74
C PHE A 811 55.13 16.43 -67.26
N GLY A 812 55.90 17.46 -66.89
CA GLY A 812 57.23 17.73 -67.42
C GLY A 812 57.26 18.17 -68.89
N ILE A 813 56.15 18.72 -69.40
CA ILE A 813 56.01 19.15 -70.81
C ILE A 813 56.50 20.59 -71.00
N THR A 814 56.44 21.40 -69.94
CA THR A 814 56.91 22.79 -69.90
C THR A 814 57.85 23.00 -68.72
N GLU A 815 58.91 23.80 -68.89
CA GLU A 815 59.76 24.29 -67.78
C GLU A 815 59.07 25.44 -67.02
#